data_AF-Q28005-F1
#
_entry.id   AF-Q28005-F1
#
_cell.length_a   1.000
_cell.length_b   1.000
_cell.length_c   1.000
_cell.angle_alpha   90.00
_cell.angle_beta   90.00
_cell.angle_gamma   90.00
#
_symmetry.space_group_name_H-M   'P 1'
#
loop_
_entity.id
_entity.type
_entity.pdbx_description
1 polymer ?
#
loop_
_entity_poly.entity_id
_entity_poly.type
_entity_poly.pdbx_seq_one_letter_code
_entity_poly.pdbx_strand_id
1 'polypeptide(L)'
;MGRPSLALRLLLALLLLPPPAPLLWALRPAPCPEPCSCPPDGALRCPGPQAGLSRLSLTYLPIKVIPSQAFRGLNEVIKIEISQSDSLEKIEANAFDNLLNLSEILIQNTKNLVHIEAGAFTNLPRLKYLSICNTGIHKLPDVTKIFSSEFNFILEICDNLHITTIPRNAFQGMNNESITLKLYGNGFEEIQSHAFNGTTLISLELKENARLEKMHNDAFRGATGPSILDISSTKLQALPTYGLESIQTLIATSSYSLKKLPSREKFTNLLDATLTYPSHCCAFRNLPTNEQNFSFSIFKNFSKQCESTARRPNNETLYSAIFAESELSGWDYDYGFCLPKTLQCAPEPDAFNPCEDIMGYNFLRVLIWLINILAITGNVTVLFVLLTSRYKLTVPRFLMCNLSFADFCMGLYLLLIASVDAQTKGQYYNHAIDWQTGSGCSAAGFFTVFASELSVYTLTVITLERWHTITYAIQLDQKLRLKHAIPVMLGGWLFSTLIAVLPLVGVSNYMKVSICLPMDVESTLSQVYILTILILNVMAFIIICACYIKIYFAVQNPELMATNKDTKIAKKMAVLIFTDFTCMAPISFFAISAAFKVPLITVTNSKVLLVLFYPVNSCANPFLYAIFTKAFQRDFFLLLSKFGCCKYRAELYRRKDFSAYISNCKNGFTGSNKPSRSTFKLTTLQCQYSAVLDKTCYKEC
;
A
#
# COMPACT_ATOMS: atom_id res chain seq x y z
N MET A 1 17.28 29.44 -48.75
CA MET A 1 17.31 27.99 -49.04
C MET A 1 18.59 27.40 -48.49
N GLY A 2 18.61 27.01 -47.21
CA GLY A 2 19.81 26.46 -46.57
C GLY A 2 20.01 25.02 -47.03
N ARG A 3 21.11 24.73 -47.74
CA ARG A 3 21.48 23.35 -48.12
C ARG A 3 21.64 22.50 -46.85
N PRO A 4 21.04 21.31 -46.78
CA PRO A 4 21.19 20.44 -45.62
C PRO A 4 22.65 19.98 -45.49
N SER A 5 23.12 19.89 -44.24
CA SER A 5 24.49 19.55 -43.88
C SER A 5 24.87 18.14 -44.37
N LEU A 6 26.17 17.95 -44.61
CA LEU A 6 26.77 16.71 -45.14
C LEU A 6 26.33 15.45 -44.36
N ALA A 7 26.07 15.60 -43.06
CA ALA A 7 25.63 14.52 -42.17
C ALA A 7 24.28 13.90 -42.58
N LEU A 8 23.33 14.71 -43.07
CA LEU A 8 22.01 14.20 -43.47
C LEU A 8 22.09 13.36 -44.76
N ARG A 9 23.02 13.70 -45.67
CA ARG A 9 23.27 12.91 -46.88
C ARG A 9 23.90 11.54 -46.58
N LEU A 10 24.79 11.48 -45.59
CA LEU A 10 25.37 10.20 -45.14
C LEU A 10 24.32 9.30 -44.47
N LEU A 11 23.42 9.86 -43.65
CA LEU A 11 22.33 9.11 -43.02
C LEU A 11 21.34 8.54 -44.04
N LEU A 12 21.00 9.30 -45.07
CA LEU A 12 20.16 8.81 -46.18
C LEU A 12 20.86 7.76 -47.04
N ALA A 13 22.19 7.84 -47.22
CA ALA A 13 22.95 6.81 -47.93
C ALA A 13 23.03 5.50 -47.13
N LEU A 14 23.10 5.57 -45.80
CA LEU A 14 23.05 4.39 -44.91
C LEU A 14 21.69 3.71 -44.90
N LEU A 15 20.60 4.47 -45.04
CA LEU A 15 19.23 3.94 -45.13
C LEU A 15 18.91 3.29 -46.50
N LEU A 16 19.68 3.61 -47.55
CA LEU A 16 19.52 3.06 -48.90
C LEU A 16 20.42 1.85 -49.18
N LEU A 17 21.28 1.46 -48.24
CA LEU A 17 21.97 0.17 -48.33
C LEU A 17 20.92 -0.93 -48.09
N PRO A 18 20.71 -1.86 -49.03
CA PRO A 18 19.86 -3.01 -48.76
C PRO A 18 20.41 -3.74 -47.53
N PRO A 19 19.55 -4.26 -46.64
CA PRO A 19 20.02 -5.04 -45.50
C PRO A 19 20.93 -6.15 -46.03
N PRO A 20 22.04 -6.46 -45.34
CA PRO A 20 22.80 -7.64 -45.69
C PRO A 20 21.82 -8.80 -45.69
N ALA A 21 21.69 -9.48 -46.84
CA ALA A 21 20.92 -10.70 -46.93
C ALA A 21 21.35 -11.57 -45.75
N PRO A 22 20.41 -12.11 -44.94
CA PRO A 22 20.80 -12.99 -43.87
C PRO A 22 21.63 -14.08 -44.54
N LEU A 23 22.90 -14.16 -44.14
CA LEU A 23 23.75 -15.29 -44.41
C LEU A 23 22.99 -16.46 -43.80
N LEU A 24 22.14 -17.08 -44.63
CA LEU A 24 21.52 -18.37 -44.43
C LEU A 24 22.71 -19.34 -44.40
N TRP A 25 23.38 -19.37 -43.26
CA TRP A 25 23.98 -20.60 -42.79
C TRP A 25 22.79 -21.52 -42.66
N ALA A 26 22.47 -22.21 -43.76
CA ALA A 26 21.67 -23.40 -43.74
C ALA A 26 22.42 -24.31 -42.77
N LEU A 27 22.00 -24.26 -41.50
CA LEU A 27 22.40 -25.18 -40.46
C LEU A 27 22.26 -26.55 -41.11
N ARG A 28 23.38 -27.21 -41.40
CA ARG A 28 23.33 -28.61 -41.81
C ARG A 28 22.55 -29.30 -40.68
N PRO A 29 21.39 -29.92 -40.96
CA PRO A 29 20.62 -30.60 -39.92
C PRO A 29 21.54 -31.58 -39.21
N ALA A 30 21.44 -31.64 -37.88
CA ALA A 30 22.30 -32.49 -37.08
C ALA A 30 22.19 -33.95 -37.58
N PRO A 31 23.31 -34.69 -37.64
CA PRO A 31 23.24 -36.09 -38.02
C PRO A 31 22.32 -36.85 -37.04
N CYS A 32 21.38 -37.61 -37.59
CA CYS A 32 20.51 -38.49 -36.80
C CYS A 32 21.40 -39.50 -36.05
N PRO A 33 21.24 -39.65 -34.73
CA PRO A 33 22.09 -40.56 -33.95
C PRO A 33 21.80 -42.02 -34.30
N GLU A 34 22.83 -42.87 -34.39
CA GLU A 34 22.61 -44.33 -34.49
C GLU A 34 22.05 -44.88 -33.16
N PRO A 35 21.09 -45.82 -33.19
CA PRO A 35 20.54 -46.56 -34.33
C PRO A 35 19.27 -45.92 -34.96
N CYS A 36 19.01 -44.64 -34.72
CA CYS A 36 17.76 -43.99 -35.12
C CYS A 36 17.67 -43.69 -36.62
N SER A 37 16.44 -43.66 -37.12
CA SER A 37 16.05 -43.11 -38.42
C SER A 37 15.19 -41.87 -38.20
N CYS A 38 15.61 -40.75 -38.81
CA CYS A 38 14.99 -39.43 -38.65
C CYS A 38 14.57 -38.87 -40.03
N PRO A 39 13.52 -39.42 -40.67
CA PRO A 39 13.03 -38.90 -41.95
C PRO A 39 12.51 -37.47 -41.79
N PRO A 40 12.83 -36.54 -42.71
CA PRO A 40 12.25 -35.20 -42.73
C PRO A 40 10.72 -35.25 -42.73
N ASP A 41 10.07 -34.46 -41.88
CA ASP A 41 8.62 -34.41 -41.65
C ASP A 41 7.97 -35.75 -41.28
N GLY A 42 8.78 -36.77 -40.96
CA GLY A 42 8.33 -38.12 -40.69
C GLY A 42 8.36 -38.50 -39.20
N ALA A 43 8.27 -39.80 -38.96
CA ALA A 43 8.24 -40.39 -37.63
C ALA A 43 9.62 -40.90 -37.21
N LEU A 44 10.06 -40.56 -36.00
CA LEU A 44 11.30 -41.08 -35.42
C LEU A 44 11.19 -42.59 -35.17
N ARG A 45 12.25 -43.34 -35.49
CA ARG A 45 12.34 -44.75 -35.10
C ARG A 45 13.76 -45.12 -34.69
N CYS A 46 13.94 -45.55 -33.44
CA CYS A 46 15.21 -45.98 -32.87
C CYS A 46 15.11 -47.48 -32.49
N PRO A 47 15.28 -48.40 -33.46
CA PRO A 47 15.20 -49.83 -33.19
C PRO A 47 16.34 -50.29 -32.26
N GLY A 48 16.00 -51.06 -31.23
CA GLY A 48 16.96 -51.83 -30.45
C GLY A 48 17.08 -53.30 -30.91
N PRO A 49 17.95 -54.08 -30.25
CA PRO A 49 18.85 -53.67 -29.17
C PRO A 49 20.12 -52.97 -29.67
N GLN A 50 20.62 -52.00 -28.89
CA GLN A 50 21.92 -51.35 -29.09
C GLN A 50 22.70 -51.40 -27.78
N ALA A 51 23.77 -52.21 -27.74
CA ALA A 51 24.62 -52.34 -26.56
C ALA A 51 25.49 -51.09 -26.36
N GLY A 52 25.69 -50.68 -25.10
CA GLY A 52 26.50 -49.54 -24.69
C GLY A 52 25.82 -48.17 -24.86
N LEU A 53 24.59 -48.10 -25.38
CA LEU A 53 23.88 -46.84 -25.57
C LEU A 53 23.20 -46.41 -24.26
N SER A 54 23.88 -45.59 -23.46
CA SER A 54 23.36 -45.06 -22.20
C SER A 54 22.61 -43.73 -22.34
N ARG A 55 22.96 -42.90 -23.34
CA ARG A 55 22.36 -41.59 -23.59
C ARG A 55 21.99 -41.43 -25.05
N LEU A 56 20.76 -41.01 -25.30
CA LEU A 56 20.27 -40.67 -26.63
C LEU A 56 19.90 -39.19 -26.67
N SER A 57 20.58 -38.41 -27.51
CA SER A 57 20.31 -36.98 -27.71
C SER A 57 19.77 -36.73 -29.11
N LEU A 58 18.58 -36.16 -29.18
CA LEU A 58 17.77 -35.88 -30.35
C LEU A 58 17.64 -34.36 -30.46
N THR A 59 18.69 -33.72 -30.99
CA THR A 59 18.78 -32.26 -31.08
C THR A 59 18.70 -31.80 -32.54
N TYR A 60 17.91 -30.78 -32.85
CA TYR A 60 17.75 -30.22 -34.22
C TYR A 60 17.33 -31.26 -35.28
N LEU A 61 16.45 -32.20 -34.91
CA LEU A 61 15.97 -33.21 -35.86
C LEU A 61 14.71 -32.72 -36.62
N PRO A 62 14.64 -32.94 -37.94
CA PRO A 62 13.51 -32.52 -38.77
C PRO A 62 12.33 -33.51 -38.69
N ILE A 63 12.08 -34.11 -37.52
CA ILE A 63 10.99 -35.07 -37.33
C ILE A 63 9.70 -34.36 -36.95
N LYS A 64 8.55 -34.91 -37.37
CA LYS A 64 7.23 -34.37 -37.06
C LYS A 64 6.57 -35.08 -35.89
N VAL A 65 6.85 -36.38 -35.72
CA VAL A 65 6.17 -37.23 -34.74
C VAL A 65 7.16 -38.18 -34.06
N ILE A 66 7.00 -38.37 -32.75
CA ILE A 66 7.57 -39.53 -32.03
C ILE A 66 6.45 -40.57 -31.89
N PRO A 67 6.48 -41.64 -32.70
CA PRO A 67 5.41 -42.62 -32.75
C PRO A 67 5.42 -43.54 -31.51
N SER A 68 4.37 -44.34 -31.36
CA SER A 68 4.36 -45.42 -30.36
C SER A 68 5.58 -46.33 -30.52
N GLN A 69 6.17 -46.77 -29.42
CA GLN A 69 7.30 -47.72 -29.40
C GLN A 69 8.55 -47.22 -30.16
N ALA A 70 8.74 -45.90 -30.27
CA ALA A 70 9.86 -45.30 -30.99
C ALA A 70 11.23 -45.78 -30.49
N PHE A 71 11.36 -46.09 -29.19
CA PHE A 71 12.60 -46.51 -28.52
C PHE A 71 12.62 -48.00 -28.15
N ARG A 72 11.77 -48.81 -28.77
CA ARG A 72 11.57 -50.22 -28.40
C ARG A 72 12.88 -51.02 -28.47
N GLY A 73 13.19 -51.73 -27.38
CA GLY A 73 14.36 -52.61 -27.27
C GLY A 73 15.63 -51.91 -26.79
N LEU A 74 15.60 -50.58 -26.56
CA LEU A 74 16.72 -49.81 -26.02
C LEU A 74 16.83 -49.93 -24.50
N ASN A 75 17.02 -51.16 -24.01
CA ASN A 75 16.93 -51.49 -22.59
C ASN A 75 18.09 -50.92 -21.73
N GLU A 76 19.19 -50.49 -22.33
CA GLU A 76 20.36 -49.92 -21.63
C GLU A 76 20.32 -48.39 -21.53
N VAL A 77 19.36 -47.73 -22.21
CA VAL A 77 19.28 -46.28 -22.22
C VAL A 77 18.84 -45.76 -20.85
N ILE A 78 19.64 -44.84 -20.32
CA ILE A 78 19.44 -44.16 -19.03
C ILE A 78 18.86 -42.76 -19.25
N LYS A 79 19.23 -42.09 -20.35
CA LYS A 79 18.81 -40.71 -20.63
C LYS A 79 18.35 -40.53 -22.07
N ILE A 80 17.16 -39.97 -22.26
CA ILE A 80 16.67 -39.51 -23.56
C ILE A 80 16.47 -37.99 -23.49
N GLU A 81 17.11 -37.26 -24.40
CA GLU A 81 17.02 -35.82 -24.51
C GLU A 81 16.52 -35.44 -25.90
N ILE A 82 15.40 -34.74 -25.96
CA ILE A 82 14.81 -34.19 -27.17
C ILE A 82 14.85 -32.68 -27.03
N SER A 83 15.63 -32.01 -27.86
CA SER A 83 15.76 -30.56 -27.77
C SER A 83 15.85 -29.86 -29.11
N GLN A 84 15.51 -28.57 -29.12
CA GLN A 84 15.69 -27.69 -30.29
C GLN A 84 15.05 -28.23 -31.59
N SER A 85 13.91 -28.92 -31.47
CA SER A 85 13.24 -29.58 -32.60
C SER A 85 11.99 -28.77 -32.99
N ASP A 86 12.17 -27.87 -33.94
CA ASP A 86 11.11 -26.95 -34.39
C ASP A 86 10.04 -27.63 -35.24
N SER A 87 10.28 -28.81 -35.81
CA SER A 87 9.29 -29.56 -36.61
C SER A 87 8.42 -30.52 -35.79
N LEU A 88 8.80 -30.82 -34.54
CA LEU A 88 8.13 -31.83 -33.73
C LEU A 88 6.74 -31.32 -33.30
N GLU A 89 5.68 -31.96 -33.78
CA GLU A 89 4.29 -31.57 -33.48
C GLU A 89 3.60 -32.48 -32.45
N LYS A 90 3.98 -33.77 -32.40
CA LYS A 90 3.25 -34.80 -31.66
C LYS A 90 4.16 -35.88 -31.05
N ILE A 91 3.84 -36.30 -29.82
CA ILE A 91 4.32 -37.53 -29.18
C ILE A 91 3.13 -38.46 -28.96
N GLU A 92 3.19 -39.67 -29.52
CA GLU A 92 2.10 -40.65 -29.46
C GLU A 92 2.11 -41.48 -28.18
N ALA A 93 0.99 -42.14 -27.89
CA ALA A 93 0.86 -43.04 -26.75
C ALA A 93 1.92 -44.16 -26.81
N ASN A 94 2.43 -44.58 -25.66
CA ASN A 94 3.46 -45.62 -25.53
C ASN A 94 4.77 -45.31 -26.29
N ALA A 95 5.09 -44.04 -26.56
CA ALA A 95 6.35 -43.65 -27.18
C ALA A 95 7.57 -44.07 -26.32
N PHE A 96 7.48 -43.89 -25.00
CA PHE A 96 8.50 -44.24 -24.01
C PHE A 96 8.05 -45.44 -23.17
N ASP A 97 7.64 -46.52 -23.81
CA ASP A 97 7.09 -47.69 -23.12
C ASP A 97 8.14 -48.72 -22.71
N ASN A 98 8.01 -49.25 -21.50
CA ASN A 98 8.79 -50.40 -21.00
C ASN A 98 10.32 -50.21 -21.01
N LEU A 99 10.81 -48.98 -20.87
CA LEU A 99 12.24 -48.67 -20.79
C LEU A 99 12.73 -48.81 -19.34
N LEU A 100 13.04 -50.04 -18.93
CA LEU A 100 13.25 -50.41 -17.52
C LEU A 100 14.44 -49.73 -16.82
N ASN A 101 15.44 -49.25 -17.58
CA ASN A 101 16.62 -48.56 -17.03
C ASN A 101 16.60 -47.04 -17.25
N LEU A 102 15.57 -46.51 -17.90
CA LEU A 102 15.49 -45.08 -18.20
C LEU A 102 15.31 -44.28 -16.92
N SER A 103 16.20 -43.33 -16.70
CA SER A 103 16.24 -42.47 -15.51
C SER A 103 15.88 -41.02 -15.81
N GLU A 104 16.24 -40.51 -16.99
CA GLU A 104 16.01 -39.11 -17.37
C GLU A 104 15.32 -38.99 -18.74
N ILE A 105 14.25 -38.19 -18.80
CA ILE A 105 13.65 -37.73 -20.06
C ILE A 105 13.63 -36.21 -20.05
N LEU A 106 14.24 -35.59 -21.06
CA LEU A 106 14.24 -34.14 -21.26
C LEU A 106 13.58 -33.81 -22.59
N ILE A 107 12.55 -32.98 -22.59
CA ILE A 107 11.89 -32.44 -23.78
C ILE A 107 11.96 -30.91 -23.65
N GLN A 108 12.83 -30.27 -24.44
CA GLN A 108 13.17 -28.86 -24.24
C GLN A 108 13.18 -28.06 -25.54
N ASN A 109 12.60 -26.86 -25.53
CA ASN A 109 12.58 -25.97 -26.69
C ASN A 109 12.04 -26.65 -27.96
N THR A 110 10.85 -27.26 -27.84
CA THR A 110 10.10 -27.86 -28.95
C THR A 110 8.79 -27.09 -29.10
N LYS A 111 8.89 -25.86 -29.63
CA LYS A 111 7.81 -24.87 -29.59
C LYS A 111 6.55 -25.30 -30.34
N ASN A 112 6.70 -26.11 -31.39
CA ASN A 112 5.60 -26.62 -32.18
C ASN A 112 5.03 -27.95 -31.64
N LEU A 113 5.56 -28.49 -30.54
CA LEU A 113 4.98 -29.68 -29.91
C LEU A 113 3.68 -29.28 -29.22
N VAL A 114 2.55 -29.59 -29.86
CA VAL A 114 1.20 -29.22 -29.38
C VAL A 114 0.54 -30.37 -28.62
N HIS A 115 0.90 -31.62 -28.96
CA HIS A 115 0.22 -32.81 -28.46
C HIS A 115 1.18 -33.85 -27.90
N ILE A 116 0.99 -34.18 -26.62
CA ILE A 116 1.52 -35.39 -25.98
C ILE A 116 0.30 -36.26 -25.66
N GLU A 117 0.17 -37.40 -26.32
CA GLU A 117 -0.97 -38.29 -26.12
C GLU A 117 -0.96 -38.94 -24.72
N ALA A 118 -2.15 -39.28 -24.22
CA ALA A 118 -2.31 -39.93 -22.93
C ALA A 118 -1.58 -41.28 -22.89
N GLY A 119 -0.81 -41.53 -21.82
CA GLY A 119 0.06 -42.69 -21.73
C GLY A 119 1.25 -42.68 -22.69
N ALA A 120 1.76 -41.51 -23.13
CA ALA A 120 3.05 -41.44 -23.83
C ALA A 120 4.22 -41.99 -22.99
N PHE A 121 4.14 -41.81 -21.66
CA PHE A 121 5.09 -42.30 -20.67
C PHE A 121 4.46 -43.48 -19.89
N THR A 122 4.93 -44.71 -20.14
CA THR A 122 4.33 -45.92 -19.57
C THR A 122 5.38 -46.89 -19.03
N ASN A 123 5.17 -47.38 -17.81
CA ASN A 123 6.01 -48.38 -17.14
C ASN A 123 7.51 -48.05 -17.17
N LEU A 124 7.87 -46.99 -16.45
CA LEU A 124 9.25 -46.47 -16.35
C LEU A 124 9.71 -46.54 -14.88
N PRO A 125 10.01 -47.74 -14.35
CA PRO A 125 10.20 -47.97 -12.92
C PRO A 125 11.42 -47.25 -12.32
N ARG A 126 12.42 -46.91 -13.15
CA ARG A 126 13.68 -46.24 -12.75
C ARG A 126 13.74 -44.75 -13.10
N LEU A 127 12.65 -44.19 -13.63
CA LEU A 127 12.62 -42.79 -14.03
C LEU A 127 12.76 -41.92 -12.78
N LYS A 128 13.73 -41.02 -12.76
CA LYS A 128 14.01 -40.07 -11.66
C LYS A 128 13.66 -38.64 -12.02
N TYR A 129 13.80 -38.29 -13.29
CA TYR A 129 13.66 -36.91 -13.73
C TYR A 129 12.97 -36.85 -15.10
N LEU A 130 11.82 -36.18 -15.13
CA LEU A 130 11.08 -35.87 -16.35
C LEU A 130 10.97 -34.35 -16.47
N SER A 131 11.57 -33.77 -17.51
CA SER A 131 11.53 -32.33 -17.78
C SER A 131 10.85 -32.08 -19.12
N ILE A 132 9.79 -31.27 -19.14
CA ILE A 132 9.07 -30.83 -20.33
C ILE A 132 8.98 -29.31 -20.30
N CYS A 133 9.85 -28.65 -21.06
CA CYS A 133 10.03 -27.22 -20.99
C CYS A 133 9.98 -26.51 -22.34
N ASN A 134 9.37 -25.32 -22.36
CA ASN A 134 9.27 -24.45 -23.53
C ASN A 134 8.72 -25.21 -24.75
N THR A 135 7.49 -25.72 -24.59
CA THR A 135 6.73 -26.43 -25.63
C THR A 135 5.40 -25.72 -25.92
N GLY A 136 4.73 -26.13 -27.01
CA GLY A 136 3.44 -25.59 -27.43
C GLY A 136 2.22 -26.30 -26.80
N ILE A 137 2.41 -27.18 -25.81
CA ILE A 137 1.32 -28.02 -25.32
C ILE A 137 0.24 -27.22 -24.57
N HIS A 138 -1.02 -27.55 -24.83
CA HIS A 138 -2.18 -26.89 -24.20
C HIS A 138 -2.69 -27.60 -22.94
N LYS A 139 -2.31 -28.88 -22.74
CA LYS A 139 -2.77 -29.72 -21.63
C LYS A 139 -1.57 -30.22 -20.85
N LEU A 140 -1.73 -30.36 -19.54
CA LEU A 140 -0.74 -31.01 -18.70
C LEU A 140 -0.48 -32.44 -19.21
N PRO A 141 0.78 -32.86 -19.40
CA PRO A 141 1.12 -34.22 -19.82
C PRO A 141 0.56 -35.28 -18.88
N ASP A 142 0.05 -36.37 -19.45
CA ASP A 142 -0.43 -37.51 -18.66
C ASP A 142 0.76 -38.33 -18.13
N VAL A 143 0.99 -38.22 -16.83
CA VAL A 143 2.04 -38.93 -16.09
C VAL A 143 1.48 -40.09 -15.26
N THR A 144 0.20 -40.41 -15.39
CA THR A 144 -0.51 -41.32 -14.47
C THR A 144 -0.14 -42.79 -14.63
N LYS A 145 0.61 -43.14 -15.69
CA LYS A 145 1.02 -44.51 -16.03
C LYS A 145 2.54 -44.76 -15.93
N ILE A 146 3.29 -43.83 -15.34
CA ILE A 146 4.75 -43.93 -15.20
C ILE A 146 5.13 -45.04 -14.21
N PHE A 147 4.49 -45.08 -13.03
CA PHE A 147 4.77 -46.05 -11.95
C PHE A 147 6.25 -46.14 -11.53
N SER A 148 6.93 -45.00 -11.38
CA SER A 148 8.32 -44.97 -10.89
C SER A 148 8.40 -45.42 -9.42
N SER A 149 9.44 -46.20 -9.10
CA SER A 149 9.77 -46.65 -7.73
C SER A 149 10.99 -45.93 -7.14
N GLU A 150 11.41 -44.83 -7.75
CA GLU A 150 12.58 -44.06 -7.28
C GLU A 150 12.19 -43.03 -6.22
N PHE A 151 13.05 -42.87 -5.21
CA PHE A 151 12.93 -41.81 -4.21
C PHE A 151 13.29 -40.45 -4.80
N ASN A 152 12.60 -39.39 -4.35
CA ASN A 152 12.82 -38.01 -4.78
C ASN A 152 12.68 -37.83 -6.30
N PHE A 153 11.61 -38.38 -6.87
CA PHE A 153 11.29 -38.18 -8.29
C PHE A 153 11.02 -36.69 -8.58
N ILE A 154 11.60 -36.16 -9.64
CA ILE A 154 11.44 -34.75 -10.03
C ILE A 154 10.65 -34.68 -11.34
N LEU A 155 9.45 -34.08 -11.28
CA LEU A 155 8.72 -33.64 -12.46
C LEU A 155 8.94 -32.15 -12.65
N GLU A 156 9.51 -31.76 -13.78
CA GLU A 156 9.70 -30.37 -14.16
C GLU A 156 8.87 -30.05 -15.41
N ILE A 157 7.90 -29.16 -15.26
CA ILE A 157 7.11 -28.59 -16.36
C ILE A 157 7.37 -27.09 -16.32
N CYS A 158 8.07 -26.56 -17.32
CA CYS A 158 8.47 -25.15 -17.29
C CYS A 158 8.26 -24.41 -18.60
N ASP A 159 7.96 -23.10 -18.54
CA ASP A 159 7.81 -22.25 -19.73
C ASP A 159 6.76 -22.74 -20.75
N ASN A 160 5.74 -23.50 -20.33
CA ASN A 160 4.65 -23.93 -21.21
C ASN A 160 3.47 -22.96 -21.08
N LEU A 161 3.51 -21.91 -21.88
CA LEU A 161 2.59 -20.76 -21.79
C LEU A 161 1.14 -21.08 -22.14
N HIS A 162 0.87 -22.22 -22.75
CA HIS A 162 -0.46 -22.62 -23.21
C HIS A 162 -1.19 -23.59 -22.28
N ILE A 163 -0.52 -24.11 -21.23
CA ILE A 163 -1.17 -24.97 -20.23
C ILE A 163 -1.89 -24.08 -19.22
N THR A 164 -3.22 -24.13 -19.20
CA THR A 164 -4.03 -23.23 -18.37
C THR A 164 -4.52 -23.84 -17.05
N THR A 165 -4.45 -25.16 -16.87
CA THR A 165 -5.04 -25.79 -15.67
C THR A 165 -4.26 -27.02 -15.24
N ILE A 166 -4.14 -27.20 -13.91
CA ILE A 166 -3.75 -28.48 -13.31
C ILE A 166 -5.05 -29.23 -12.95
N PRO A 167 -5.39 -30.32 -13.68
CA PRO A 167 -6.64 -31.04 -13.46
C PRO A 167 -6.61 -31.90 -12.20
N ARG A 168 -7.78 -32.40 -11.79
CA ARG A 168 -7.90 -33.40 -10.71
C ARG A 168 -7.05 -34.65 -11.00
N ASN A 169 -6.46 -35.24 -9.96
CA ASN A 169 -5.66 -36.48 -10.03
C ASN A 169 -4.53 -36.43 -11.09
N ALA A 170 -4.01 -35.25 -11.40
CA ALA A 170 -3.03 -35.04 -12.47
C ALA A 170 -1.75 -35.90 -12.34
N PHE A 171 -1.35 -36.18 -11.09
CA PHE A 171 -0.09 -36.84 -10.76
C PHE A 171 -0.29 -38.22 -10.12
N GLN A 172 -1.52 -38.74 -10.10
CA GLN A 172 -1.84 -40.02 -9.49
C GLN A 172 -1.20 -41.18 -10.28
N GLY A 173 -0.52 -42.11 -9.62
CA GLY A 173 0.13 -43.24 -10.30
C GLY A 173 1.46 -42.90 -10.98
N MET A 174 1.94 -41.66 -10.84
CA MET A 174 3.25 -41.26 -11.35
C MET A 174 4.40 -41.95 -10.61
N ASN A 175 4.33 -41.96 -9.28
CA ASN A 175 5.31 -42.59 -8.40
C ASN A 175 4.63 -43.10 -7.11
N ASN A 176 5.30 -43.97 -6.37
CA ASN A 176 4.84 -44.50 -5.07
C ASN A 176 5.60 -43.94 -3.85
N GLU A 177 6.73 -43.26 -4.07
CA GLU A 177 7.57 -42.65 -3.04
C GLU A 177 7.38 -41.12 -2.95
N SER A 178 8.43 -40.37 -2.59
CA SER A 178 8.42 -38.91 -2.49
C SER A 178 8.77 -38.19 -3.80
N ILE A 179 8.14 -37.04 -4.05
CA ILE A 179 8.33 -36.24 -5.28
C ILE A 179 8.59 -34.76 -5.04
N THR A 180 9.23 -34.16 -6.03
CA THR A 180 9.36 -32.71 -6.20
C THR A 180 8.70 -32.30 -7.51
N LEU A 181 7.74 -31.38 -7.42
CA LEU A 181 7.03 -30.82 -8.58
C LEU A 181 7.55 -29.40 -8.86
N LYS A 182 8.30 -29.25 -9.96
CA LYS A 182 8.78 -27.97 -10.47
C LYS A 182 7.89 -27.50 -11.61
N LEU A 183 6.87 -26.72 -11.28
CA LEU A 183 5.79 -26.32 -12.19
C LEU A 183 5.81 -24.80 -12.43
N TYR A 184 6.94 -24.25 -12.88
CA TYR A 184 7.19 -22.81 -12.93
C TYR A 184 7.11 -22.20 -14.34
N GLY A 185 6.79 -20.92 -14.44
CA GLY A 185 6.78 -20.19 -15.72
C GLY A 185 5.71 -20.68 -16.73
N ASN A 186 4.69 -21.40 -16.28
CA ASN A 186 3.64 -21.91 -17.17
C ASN A 186 2.45 -20.94 -17.26
N GLY A 187 1.53 -21.29 -18.17
CA GLY A 187 0.32 -20.52 -18.41
C GLY A 187 -0.83 -20.75 -17.44
N PHE A 188 -0.61 -21.37 -16.26
CA PHE A 188 -1.69 -21.83 -15.37
C PHE A 188 -2.58 -20.68 -14.92
N GLU A 189 -3.89 -20.91 -14.91
CA GLU A 189 -4.94 -20.00 -14.46
C GLU A 189 -5.66 -20.54 -13.21
N GLU A 190 -5.90 -21.86 -13.17
CA GLU A 190 -6.57 -22.56 -12.07
C GLU A 190 -5.90 -23.89 -11.71
N ILE A 191 -5.88 -24.20 -10.41
CA ILE A 191 -5.57 -25.54 -9.88
C ILE A 191 -6.85 -26.15 -9.30
N GLN A 192 -7.27 -27.29 -9.84
CA GLN A 192 -8.52 -27.96 -9.48
C GLN A 192 -8.45 -28.67 -8.12
N SER A 193 -9.62 -29.10 -7.61
CA SER A 193 -9.69 -29.96 -6.42
C SER A 193 -8.98 -31.29 -6.65
N HIS A 194 -8.35 -31.83 -5.60
CA HIS A 194 -7.64 -33.10 -5.66
C HIS A 194 -6.55 -33.17 -6.75
N ALA A 195 -5.99 -32.03 -7.16
CA ALA A 195 -4.96 -31.98 -8.20
C ALA A 195 -3.74 -32.85 -7.85
N PHE A 196 -3.34 -32.87 -6.58
CA PHE A 196 -2.17 -33.58 -6.07
C PHE A 196 -2.52 -34.90 -5.34
N ASN A 197 -3.73 -35.42 -5.52
CA ASN A 197 -4.20 -36.61 -4.83
C ASN A 197 -3.32 -37.85 -5.09
N GLY A 198 -3.02 -38.60 -4.02
CA GLY A 198 -2.19 -39.81 -4.08
C GLY A 198 -0.69 -39.55 -4.20
N THR A 199 -0.22 -38.32 -3.98
CA THR A 199 1.21 -37.96 -4.05
C THR A 199 1.81 -37.70 -2.67
N THR A 200 3.11 -37.91 -2.54
CA THR A 200 3.91 -37.52 -1.36
C THR A 200 4.88 -36.41 -1.76
N LEU A 201 4.48 -35.16 -1.56
CA LEU A 201 5.19 -33.95 -2.00
C LEU A 201 6.26 -33.53 -0.98
N ILE A 202 7.51 -33.45 -1.43
CA ILE A 202 8.59 -32.74 -0.73
C ILE A 202 8.49 -31.25 -1.04
N SER A 203 8.44 -30.90 -2.32
CA SER A 203 8.44 -29.52 -2.80
C SER A 203 7.45 -29.35 -3.95
N LEU A 204 6.73 -28.23 -3.92
CA LEU A 204 5.86 -27.76 -5.00
C LEU A 204 6.24 -26.33 -5.36
N GLU A 205 6.90 -26.16 -6.50
CA GLU A 205 7.31 -24.87 -7.04
C GLU A 205 6.33 -24.43 -8.14
N LEU A 206 5.45 -23.48 -7.82
CA LEU A 206 4.49 -22.83 -8.73
C LEU A 206 4.91 -21.41 -9.10
N LYS A 207 6.21 -21.09 -8.97
CA LYS A 207 6.71 -19.73 -9.21
C LYS A 207 6.50 -19.29 -10.66
N GLU A 208 6.42 -17.98 -10.89
CA GLU A 208 6.35 -17.36 -12.22
C GLU A 208 5.11 -17.74 -13.06
N ASN A 209 4.09 -18.36 -12.45
CA ASN A 209 2.78 -18.56 -13.09
C ASN A 209 1.95 -17.27 -12.97
N ALA A 210 2.25 -16.28 -13.81
CA ALA A 210 1.68 -14.92 -13.73
C ALA A 210 0.15 -14.85 -13.91
N ARG A 211 -0.48 -15.87 -14.49
CA ARG A 211 -1.94 -15.97 -14.68
C ARG A 211 -2.65 -16.81 -13.62
N LEU A 212 -1.92 -17.43 -12.69
CA LEU A 212 -2.53 -18.34 -11.71
C LEU A 212 -3.31 -17.54 -10.67
N GLU A 213 -4.62 -17.48 -10.84
CA GLU A 213 -5.52 -16.66 -10.01
C GLU A 213 -6.16 -17.47 -8.89
N LYS A 214 -6.39 -18.77 -9.12
CA LYS A 214 -7.19 -19.60 -8.22
C LYS A 214 -6.56 -20.97 -7.95
N MET A 215 -6.51 -21.33 -6.68
CA MET A 215 -6.24 -22.69 -6.21
C MET A 215 -7.45 -23.16 -5.41
N HIS A 216 -8.04 -24.29 -5.79
CA HIS A 216 -9.20 -24.83 -5.09
C HIS A 216 -8.86 -25.20 -3.64
N ASN A 217 -9.80 -25.00 -2.70
CA ASN A 217 -9.57 -25.28 -1.26
C ASN A 217 -9.15 -26.73 -0.96
N ASP A 218 -9.66 -27.68 -1.75
CA ASP A 218 -9.33 -29.12 -1.70
C ASP A 218 -8.17 -29.54 -2.62
N ALA A 219 -7.34 -28.61 -3.15
CA ALA A 219 -6.27 -28.96 -4.09
C ALA A 219 -5.28 -30.00 -3.54
N PHE A 220 -4.92 -29.87 -2.25
CA PHE A 220 -4.02 -30.80 -1.53
C PHE A 220 -4.73 -31.98 -0.88
N ARG A 221 -6.05 -32.13 -1.07
CA ARG A 221 -6.81 -33.19 -0.38
C ARG A 221 -6.45 -34.56 -0.96
N GLY A 222 -5.91 -35.43 -0.10
CA GLY A 222 -5.40 -36.75 -0.47
C GLY A 222 -3.91 -36.74 -0.86
N ALA A 223 -3.23 -35.60 -0.76
CA ALA A 223 -1.79 -35.49 -0.86
C ALA A 223 -1.16 -35.53 0.55
N THR A 224 0.05 -36.06 0.65
CA THR A 224 0.93 -35.90 1.82
C THR A 224 1.97 -34.84 1.48
N GLY A 225 2.11 -33.78 2.28
CA GLY A 225 2.92 -32.60 1.91
C GLY A 225 2.07 -31.49 1.27
N PRO A 226 2.69 -30.48 0.60
CA PRO A 226 4.14 -30.29 0.42
C PRO A 226 4.85 -29.75 1.68
N SER A 227 6.13 -30.09 1.86
CA SER A 227 6.97 -29.46 2.88
C SER A 227 7.44 -28.06 2.46
N ILE A 228 7.73 -27.88 1.17
CA ILE A 228 8.13 -26.60 0.58
C ILE A 228 7.07 -26.19 -0.44
N LEU A 229 6.48 -25.01 -0.27
CA LEU A 229 5.53 -24.42 -1.22
C LEU A 229 6.06 -23.08 -1.70
N ASP A 230 6.41 -22.98 -2.98
CA ASP A 230 6.77 -21.73 -3.62
C ASP A 230 5.66 -21.29 -4.59
N ILE A 231 5.00 -20.18 -4.29
CA ILE A 231 3.97 -19.54 -5.09
C ILE A 231 4.38 -18.12 -5.49
N SER A 232 5.69 -17.86 -5.60
CA SER A 232 6.22 -16.56 -5.96
C SER A 232 5.79 -16.11 -7.35
N SER A 233 5.59 -14.81 -7.55
CA SER A 233 5.19 -14.23 -8.84
C SER A 233 3.91 -14.85 -9.41
N THR A 234 2.96 -15.20 -8.53
CA THR A 234 1.63 -15.68 -8.92
C THR A 234 0.56 -14.61 -8.65
N LYS A 235 -0.61 -14.76 -9.28
CA LYS A 235 -1.77 -13.89 -9.07
C LYS A 235 -2.79 -14.48 -8.09
N LEU A 236 -2.36 -15.45 -7.27
CA LEU A 236 -3.24 -16.14 -6.32
C LEU A 236 -3.84 -15.14 -5.34
N GLN A 237 -5.16 -15.15 -5.21
CA GLN A 237 -5.87 -14.28 -4.26
C GLN A 237 -5.90 -14.86 -2.84
N ALA A 238 -5.87 -16.19 -2.73
CA ALA A 238 -5.91 -16.92 -1.47
C ALA A 238 -5.20 -18.27 -1.59
N LEU A 239 -4.69 -18.76 -0.45
CA LEU A 239 -4.20 -20.12 -0.28
C LEU A 239 -5.35 -21.06 0.15
N PRO A 240 -5.28 -22.36 -0.17
CA PRO A 240 -6.27 -23.34 0.27
C PRO A 240 -6.25 -23.51 1.79
N THR A 241 -7.37 -23.89 2.40
CA THR A 241 -7.47 -24.07 3.86
C THR A 241 -7.00 -25.44 4.36
N TYR A 242 -6.92 -26.43 3.47
CA TYR A 242 -6.55 -27.81 3.79
C TYR A 242 -5.17 -28.15 3.21
N GLY A 243 -4.42 -29.00 3.91
CA GLY A 243 -3.10 -29.46 3.47
C GLY A 243 -1.95 -28.50 3.79
N LEU A 244 -2.20 -27.37 4.46
CA LEU A 244 -1.15 -26.43 4.87
C LEU A 244 -0.37 -26.86 6.11
N GLU A 245 -0.86 -27.87 6.84
CA GLU A 245 -0.29 -28.36 8.10
C GLU A 245 1.10 -28.98 7.90
N SER A 246 1.38 -29.51 6.71
CA SER A 246 2.66 -30.14 6.35
C SER A 246 3.73 -29.13 5.91
N ILE A 247 3.37 -27.89 5.60
CA ILE A 247 4.28 -26.88 5.05
C ILE A 247 5.27 -26.43 6.12
N GLN A 248 6.56 -26.57 5.81
CA GLN A 248 7.69 -26.09 6.60
C GLN A 248 8.26 -24.79 6.02
N THR A 249 8.29 -24.66 4.70
CA THR A 249 8.79 -23.46 4.01
C THR A 249 7.75 -22.93 3.05
N LEU A 250 7.30 -21.69 3.26
CA LEU A 250 6.38 -20.98 2.37
C LEU A 250 7.10 -19.80 1.70
N ILE A 251 7.13 -19.80 0.37
CA ILE A 251 7.71 -18.71 -0.42
C ILE A 251 6.60 -18.11 -1.29
N ALA A 252 6.34 -16.82 -1.12
CA ALA A 252 5.32 -16.06 -1.83
C ALA A 252 5.83 -14.64 -2.10
N THR A 253 7.00 -14.55 -2.75
CA THR A 253 7.60 -13.27 -3.14
C THR A 253 6.92 -12.73 -4.40
N SER A 254 6.76 -11.41 -4.51
CA SER A 254 6.10 -10.77 -5.67
C SER A 254 4.66 -11.25 -5.95
N SER A 255 3.98 -11.81 -4.97
CA SER A 255 2.60 -12.33 -5.05
C SER A 255 1.61 -11.29 -4.50
N TYR A 256 1.56 -10.11 -5.14
CA TYR A 256 0.81 -8.95 -4.64
C TYR A 256 -0.72 -9.15 -4.53
N SER A 257 -1.28 -10.09 -5.28
CA SER A 257 -2.71 -10.41 -5.20
C SER A 257 -3.07 -11.17 -3.93
N LEU A 258 -2.09 -11.82 -3.28
CA LEU A 258 -2.27 -12.54 -2.03
C LEU A 258 -2.31 -11.54 -0.87
N LYS A 259 -3.47 -10.92 -0.64
CA LYS A 259 -3.61 -9.90 0.41
C LYS A 259 -3.78 -10.50 1.81
N LYS A 260 -4.34 -11.71 1.90
CA LYS A 260 -4.65 -12.40 3.18
C LYS A 260 -4.02 -13.78 3.22
N LEU A 261 -3.51 -14.14 4.39
CA LEU A 261 -3.08 -15.49 4.69
C LEU A 261 -4.15 -16.23 5.52
N PRO A 262 -4.23 -17.56 5.38
CA PRO A 262 -4.98 -18.40 6.31
C PRO A 262 -4.54 -18.20 7.76
N SER A 263 -5.40 -18.57 8.71
CA SER A 263 -5.07 -18.42 10.12
C SER A 263 -3.81 -19.19 10.50
N ARG A 264 -3.03 -18.63 11.43
CA ARG A 264 -1.79 -19.22 11.96
C ARG A 264 -1.93 -20.69 12.40
N GLU A 265 -3.11 -21.08 12.90
CA GLU A 265 -3.41 -22.43 13.36
C GLU A 265 -3.36 -23.49 12.24
N LYS A 266 -3.44 -23.06 10.97
CA LYS A 266 -3.33 -23.95 9.81
C LYS A 266 -1.88 -24.26 9.43
N PHE A 267 -0.92 -23.51 9.93
CA PHE A 267 0.51 -23.63 9.63
C PHE A 267 1.26 -24.22 10.83
N THR A 268 0.95 -25.46 11.20
CA THR A 268 1.45 -26.10 12.43
C THR A 268 2.94 -26.43 12.39
N ASN A 269 3.48 -26.77 11.21
CA ASN A 269 4.87 -27.16 11.02
C ASN A 269 5.72 -26.09 10.31
N LEU A 270 5.22 -24.87 10.14
CA LEU A 270 5.91 -23.81 9.43
C LEU A 270 7.17 -23.39 10.20
N LEU A 271 8.30 -23.35 9.51
CA LEU A 271 9.62 -22.96 10.02
C LEU A 271 10.16 -21.70 9.33
N ASP A 272 9.93 -21.56 8.02
CA ASP A 272 10.43 -20.44 7.24
C ASP A 272 9.34 -19.89 6.32
N ALA A 273 9.16 -18.57 6.31
CA ALA A 273 8.20 -17.89 5.45
C ALA A 273 8.85 -16.68 4.77
N THR A 274 8.92 -16.66 3.44
CA THR A 274 9.37 -15.50 2.66
C THR A 274 8.20 -14.98 1.84
N LEU A 275 7.67 -13.82 2.20
CA LEU A 275 6.39 -13.29 1.75
C LEU A 275 6.57 -11.95 1.03
N THR A 276 5.49 -11.45 0.42
CA THR A 276 5.49 -10.16 -0.28
C THR A 276 5.31 -8.98 0.68
N TYR A 277 4.45 -9.12 1.70
CA TYR A 277 4.04 -8.02 2.57
C TYR A 277 4.60 -8.16 3.99
N PRO A 278 5.23 -7.13 4.57
CA PRO A 278 5.71 -7.16 5.97
C PRO A 278 4.62 -7.44 6.99
N SER A 279 3.38 -7.00 6.73
CA SER A 279 2.24 -7.20 7.63
C SER A 279 1.82 -8.67 7.75
N HIS A 280 2.14 -9.52 6.78
CA HIS A 280 1.87 -10.95 6.89
C HIS A 280 2.71 -11.60 7.99
N CYS A 281 3.96 -11.16 8.17
CA CYS A 281 4.82 -11.66 9.23
C CYS A 281 4.34 -11.28 10.64
N CYS A 282 3.45 -10.30 10.77
CA CYS A 282 2.82 -9.97 12.05
C CYS A 282 1.95 -11.11 12.61
N ALA A 283 1.36 -11.94 11.74
CA ALA A 283 0.55 -13.09 12.17
C ALA A 283 1.37 -14.15 12.92
N PHE A 284 2.68 -14.17 12.68
CA PHE A 284 3.61 -15.15 13.21
C PHE A 284 4.56 -14.62 14.28
N ARG A 285 4.53 -13.32 14.57
CA ARG A 285 5.33 -12.70 15.62
C ARG A 285 4.78 -13.07 17.01
N ASN A 286 5.66 -13.19 17.99
CA ASN A 286 5.34 -13.57 19.38
C ASN A 286 4.72 -14.97 19.51
N LEU A 287 5.20 -15.96 18.76
CA LEU A 287 4.95 -17.37 19.12
C LEU A 287 5.35 -17.54 20.58
N PRO A 288 4.41 -17.91 21.48
CA PRO A 288 4.79 -18.34 22.81
C PRO A 288 5.73 -19.52 22.60
N THR A 289 6.95 -19.44 23.12
CA THR A 289 7.84 -20.62 23.23
C THR A 289 7.16 -21.82 23.89
N ASN A 290 6.03 -21.59 24.59
CA ASN A 290 5.20 -22.59 25.24
C ASN A 290 4.07 -23.18 24.37
N GLU A 291 3.64 -22.61 23.22
CA GLU A 291 2.56 -23.25 22.43
C GLU A 291 3.07 -24.34 21.46
N GLN A 292 4.38 -24.55 21.38
CA GLN A 292 5.00 -25.70 20.72
C GLN A 292 5.43 -26.79 21.73
N ASN A 293 4.63 -27.02 22.78
CA ASN A 293 4.97 -27.81 23.97
C ASN A 293 5.53 -29.22 23.73
N PHE A 294 5.25 -29.87 22.59
CA PHE A 294 5.74 -31.24 22.36
C PHE A 294 7.08 -31.31 21.62
N SER A 295 7.20 -30.66 20.47
CA SER A 295 8.46 -30.71 19.69
C SER A 295 9.57 -29.91 20.39
N PHE A 296 9.23 -28.76 20.97
CA PHE A 296 10.23 -27.87 21.58
C PHE A 296 10.78 -28.39 22.91
N SER A 297 10.04 -29.20 23.68
CA SER A 297 10.57 -29.79 24.93
C SER A 297 11.67 -30.81 24.63
N ILE A 298 11.51 -31.60 23.56
CA ILE A 298 12.56 -32.49 23.03
C ILE A 298 13.76 -31.64 22.59
N PHE A 299 13.55 -30.60 21.78
CA PHE A 299 14.64 -29.70 21.36
C PHE A 299 15.31 -28.96 22.53
N LYS A 300 14.58 -28.59 23.60
CA LYS A 300 15.14 -27.97 24.80
C LYS A 300 15.95 -28.96 25.63
N ASN A 301 15.52 -30.23 25.67
CA ASN A 301 16.33 -31.30 26.25
C ASN A 301 17.59 -31.56 25.42
N PHE A 302 17.50 -31.58 24.10
CA PHE A 302 18.67 -31.66 23.20
C PHE A 302 19.58 -30.44 23.31
N SER A 303 19.02 -29.23 23.43
CA SER A 303 19.77 -27.99 23.64
C SER A 303 20.50 -28.01 24.99
N LYS A 304 19.85 -28.47 26.07
CA LYS A 304 20.52 -28.72 27.37
C LYS A 304 21.58 -29.82 27.28
N GLN A 305 21.34 -30.86 26.47
CA GLN A 305 22.34 -31.89 26.18
C GLN A 305 23.54 -31.28 25.43
N CYS A 306 23.30 -30.38 24.45
CA CYS A 306 24.34 -29.60 23.74
C CYS A 306 25.10 -28.68 24.73
N GLU A 307 24.42 -27.99 25.65
CA GLU A 307 25.07 -27.15 26.68
C GLU A 307 25.91 -27.99 27.66
N SER A 308 25.43 -29.18 28.05
CA SER A 308 26.17 -30.06 28.97
C SER A 308 27.39 -30.72 28.33
N THR A 309 27.35 -30.96 27.02
CA THR A 309 28.49 -31.48 26.25
C THR A 309 29.53 -30.39 25.97
N ALA A 310 29.11 -29.12 25.88
CA ALA A 310 30.03 -27.99 25.76
C ALA A 310 30.67 -27.56 27.10
N ARG A 311 30.05 -27.86 28.25
CA ARG A 311 30.56 -27.47 29.59
C ARG A 311 30.77 -28.68 30.50
N ARG A 312 31.89 -29.39 30.33
CA ARG A 312 32.47 -30.18 31.44
C ARG A 312 33.73 -29.48 32.01
N PRO A 313 34.01 -29.60 33.31
CA PRO A 313 34.88 -28.69 34.07
C PRO A 313 36.37 -29.07 34.04
N ASN A 314 36.76 -29.98 33.16
CA ASN A 314 38.15 -30.38 33.03
C ASN A 314 38.62 -29.75 31.73
N ASN A 315 39.67 -28.93 31.79
CA ASN A 315 40.24 -28.09 30.72
C ASN A 315 40.76 -28.85 29.48
N GLU A 316 40.14 -29.97 29.14
CA GLU A 316 40.33 -30.69 27.89
C GLU A 316 38.97 -30.74 27.21
N THR A 317 38.77 -29.79 26.30
CA THR A 317 37.65 -29.85 25.35
C THR A 317 37.75 -31.18 24.61
N LEU A 318 36.67 -31.97 24.64
CA LEU A 318 36.51 -33.23 23.90
C LEU A 318 36.94 -33.13 22.41
N TYR A 319 37.01 -31.90 21.88
CA TYR A 319 37.63 -31.52 20.60
C TYR A 319 39.05 -32.04 20.36
N SER A 320 39.91 -32.19 21.39
CA SER A 320 41.29 -32.67 21.18
C SER A 320 41.39 -34.20 21.07
N ALA A 321 40.43 -34.94 21.64
CA ALA A 321 40.48 -36.41 21.66
C ALA A 321 39.96 -37.05 20.36
N ILE A 322 38.99 -36.43 19.70
CA ILE A 322 38.28 -37.06 18.57
C ILE A 322 39.02 -36.87 17.24
N PHE A 323 39.77 -35.78 17.07
CA PHE A 323 40.44 -35.46 15.80
C PHE A 323 41.93 -35.81 15.75
N ALA A 324 42.43 -36.54 16.74
CA ALA A 324 43.75 -37.17 16.65
C ALA A 324 43.77 -38.39 15.71
N GLU A 325 42.61 -38.95 15.34
CA GLU A 325 42.53 -40.25 14.63
C GLU A 325 41.73 -40.26 13.32
N SER A 326 41.46 -39.12 12.68
CA SER A 326 40.86 -39.18 11.32
C SER A 326 41.33 -38.09 10.36
N GLU A 327 41.95 -38.54 9.27
CA GLU A 327 42.37 -37.76 8.09
C GLU A 327 41.17 -37.35 7.21
N LEU A 328 40.13 -36.73 7.78
CA LEU A 328 39.03 -36.18 7.00
C LEU A 328 38.89 -34.67 7.25
N SER A 329 39.93 -33.96 6.84
CA SER A 329 39.89 -32.52 6.62
C SER A 329 38.95 -32.23 5.43
N GLY A 330 37.89 -31.44 5.62
CA GLY A 330 37.22 -30.82 4.47
C GLY A 330 35.71 -30.57 4.51
N TRP A 331 34.99 -30.83 5.60
CA TRP A 331 33.57 -30.45 5.67
C TRP A 331 33.28 -29.76 7.00
N ASP A 332 33.25 -28.43 6.93
CA ASP A 332 32.75 -27.53 7.96
C ASP A 332 31.25 -27.82 8.16
N TYR A 333 30.93 -28.80 9.01
CA TYR A 333 29.56 -29.06 9.43
C TYR A 333 29.13 -27.93 10.38
N ASP A 334 28.58 -26.90 9.75
CA ASP A 334 28.03 -25.70 10.34
C ASP A 334 27.13 -26.01 11.55
N TYR A 335 27.33 -25.24 12.61
CA TYR A 335 26.81 -25.41 13.97
C TYR A 335 25.29 -25.18 14.11
N GLY A 336 24.53 -25.31 13.01
CA GLY A 336 23.13 -24.91 12.87
C GLY A 336 22.08 -25.85 13.49
N PHE A 337 22.46 -27.03 14.01
CA PHE A 337 21.49 -28.00 14.54
C PHE A 337 21.05 -27.74 16.00
N CYS A 338 21.81 -26.98 16.81
CA CYS A 338 21.49 -26.80 18.24
C CYS A 338 20.65 -25.53 18.54
N LEU A 339 20.30 -24.67 17.56
CA LEU A 339 19.33 -23.61 17.82
C LEU A 339 17.91 -24.18 17.68
N PRO A 340 17.01 -23.99 18.67
CA PRO A 340 15.60 -24.12 18.37
C PRO A 340 15.29 -23.21 17.19
N LYS A 341 14.90 -23.79 16.04
CA LYS A 341 14.45 -23.01 14.88
C LYS A 341 13.13 -22.35 15.24
N THR A 342 13.22 -21.16 15.82
CA THR A 342 12.12 -20.21 15.87
C THR A 342 11.73 -19.89 14.44
N LEU A 343 10.42 -19.85 14.17
CA LEU A 343 9.92 -19.53 12.84
C LEU A 343 10.53 -18.21 12.33
N GLN A 344 11.16 -18.25 11.16
CA GLN A 344 11.68 -17.06 10.49
C GLN A 344 10.69 -16.57 9.44
N CYS A 345 10.35 -15.28 9.48
CA CYS A 345 9.46 -14.67 8.51
C CYS A 345 10.09 -13.40 7.93
N ALA A 346 10.17 -13.33 6.60
CA ALA A 346 10.69 -12.20 5.84
C ALA A 346 9.62 -11.69 4.84
N PRO A 347 9.56 -10.38 4.53
CA PRO A 347 10.34 -9.31 5.14
C PRO A 347 9.89 -9.05 6.59
N GLU A 348 10.85 -8.68 7.44
CA GLU A 348 10.53 -8.29 8.82
C GLU A 348 9.57 -7.09 8.82
N PRO A 349 8.64 -7.00 9.79
CA PRO A 349 7.83 -5.81 9.98
C PRO A 349 8.71 -4.56 10.11
N ASP A 350 8.50 -3.59 9.23
CA ASP A 350 9.30 -2.37 9.18
C ASP A 350 8.80 -1.32 10.19
N ALA A 351 9.55 -0.22 10.31
CA ALA A 351 9.18 0.89 11.20
C ALA A 351 7.83 1.51 10.85
N PHE A 352 7.34 1.37 9.61
CA PHE A 352 6.08 1.96 9.14
C PHE A 352 4.86 1.07 9.43
N ASN A 353 5.06 -0.25 9.53
CA ASN A 353 4.05 -1.27 9.82
C ASN A 353 4.41 -2.14 11.06
N PRO A 354 4.45 -1.58 12.29
CA PRO A 354 4.96 -2.27 13.49
C PRO A 354 4.01 -3.30 14.15
N CYS A 355 3.18 -4.01 13.39
CA CYS A 355 2.23 -5.03 13.89
C CYS A 355 1.26 -4.56 14.99
N GLU A 356 0.88 -3.29 14.96
CA GLU A 356 -0.10 -2.69 15.88
C GLU A 356 -1.34 -2.21 15.12
N ASP A 357 -2.44 -1.99 15.85
CA ASP A 357 -3.63 -1.33 15.28
C ASP A 357 -3.29 0.08 14.77
N ILE A 358 -4.18 0.67 13.95
CA ILE A 358 -3.94 1.97 13.31
C ILE A 358 -3.52 3.04 14.32
N MET A 359 -4.22 3.17 15.45
CA MET A 359 -3.89 4.10 16.54
C MET A 359 -2.88 3.56 17.55
N GLY A 360 -2.68 2.24 17.63
CA GLY A 360 -1.85 1.58 18.66
C GLY A 360 -2.45 1.65 20.06
N TYR A 361 -2.46 2.84 20.67
CA TYR A 361 -2.83 3.06 22.08
C TYR A 361 -4.34 3.25 22.33
N ASN A 362 -4.85 2.68 23.42
CA ASN A 362 -6.26 2.83 23.82
C ASN A 362 -6.66 4.28 24.11
N PHE A 363 -5.82 5.07 24.78
CA PHE A 363 -6.15 6.47 25.09
C PHE A 363 -6.27 7.31 23.81
N LEU A 364 -5.43 7.04 22.81
CA LEU A 364 -5.45 7.75 21.54
C LEU A 364 -6.75 7.50 20.78
N ARG A 365 -7.27 6.27 20.85
CA ARG A 365 -8.58 5.89 20.29
C ARG A 365 -9.74 6.66 20.93
N VAL A 366 -9.67 6.96 22.23
CA VAL A 366 -10.71 7.78 22.88
C VAL A 366 -10.59 9.24 22.44
N LEU A 367 -9.36 9.77 22.41
CA LEU A 367 -9.11 11.17 22.04
C LEU A 367 -9.47 11.47 20.58
N ILE A 368 -9.19 10.56 19.64
CA ILE A 368 -9.53 10.78 18.22
C ILE A 368 -11.03 10.97 18.01
N TRP A 369 -11.88 10.22 18.72
CA TRP A 369 -13.34 10.42 18.66
C TRP A 369 -13.76 11.78 19.23
N LEU A 370 -13.18 12.20 20.36
CA LEU A 370 -13.48 13.51 20.96
C LEU A 370 -13.07 14.67 20.04
N ILE A 371 -11.83 14.63 19.53
CA ILE A 371 -11.29 15.62 18.60
C ILE A 371 -12.13 15.63 17.31
N ASN A 372 -12.47 14.46 16.77
CA ASN A 372 -13.30 14.34 15.58
C ASN A 372 -14.66 15.05 15.73
N ILE A 373 -15.39 14.74 16.81
CA ILE A 373 -16.71 15.32 17.06
C ILE A 373 -16.60 16.84 17.16
N LEU A 374 -15.60 17.36 17.87
CA LEU A 374 -15.38 18.80 17.99
C LEU A 374 -15.02 19.45 16.64
N ALA A 375 -14.14 18.83 15.85
CA ALA A 375 -13.75 19.32 14.54
C ALA A 375 -14.96 19.41 13.59
N ILE A 376 -15.77 18.35 13.48
CA ILE A 376 -16.92 18.33 12.59
C ILE A 376 -18.00 19.29 13.09
N THR A 377 -18.46 19.13 14.33
CA THR A 377 -19.60 19.89 14.85
C THR A 377 -19.29 21.39 14.97
N GLY A 378 -18.08 21.74 15.44
CA GLY A 378 -17.63 23.13 15.57
C GLY A 378 -17.57 23.84 14.22
N ASN A 379 -16.91 23.22 13.23
CA ASN A 379 -16.72 23.85 11.92
C ASN A 379 -18.00 23.88 11.07
N VAL A 380 -18.84 22.84 11.12
CA VAL A 380 -20.16 22.84 10.48
C VAL A 380 -21.05 23.94 11.07
N THR A 381 -21.04 24.11 12.39
CA THR A 381 -21.80 25.19 13.05
C THR A 381 -21.31 26.57 12.59
N VAL A 382 -20.00 26.78 12.51
CA VAL A 382 -19.43 28.05 12.02
C VAL A 382 -19.84 28.32 10.57
N LEU A 383 -19.69 27.34 9.68
CA LEU A 383 -20.11 27.44 8.28
C LEU A 383 -21.60 27.77 8.17
N PHE A 384 -22.44 27.02 8.87
CA PHE A 384 -23.89 27.20 8.82
C PHE A 384 -24.30 28.60 9.29
N VAL A 385 -23.77 29.08 10.41
CA VAL A 385 -24.08 30.42 10.95
C VAL A 385 -23.59 31.52 10.01
N LEU A 386 -22.38 31.41 9.46
CA LEU A 386 -21.81 32.44 8.59
C LEU A 386 -22.53 32.52 7.23
N LEU A 387 -22.91 31.38 6.66
CA LEU A 387 -23.59 31.30 5.36
C LEU A 387 -25.09 31.67 5.44
N THR A 388 -25.75 31.38 6.57
CA THR A 388 -27.18 31.73 6.77
C THR A 388 -27.41 33.12 7.38
N SER A 389 -26.33 33.84 7.71
CA SER A 389 -26.39 35.18 8.28
C SER A 389 -27.04 36.18 7.32
N ARG A 390 -27.83 37.12 7.85
CA ARG A 390 -28.51 38.18 7.07
C ARG A 390 -27.54 39.30 6.62
N TYR A 391 -26.32 39.30 7.13
CA TYR A 391 -25.33 40.33 6.89
C TYR A 391 -24.49 40.01 5.64
N LYS A 392 -24.03 41.06 4.94
CA LYS A 392 -23.17 40.91 3.76
C LYS A 392 -21.88 40.15 4.10
N LEU A 393 -21.42 39.31 3.17
CA LEU A 393 -20.19 38.54 3.30
C LEU A 393 -18.96 39.46 3.19
N THR A 394 -18.43 39.87 4.34
CA THR A 394 -17.16 40.62 4.42
C THR A 394 -15.97 39.70 4.17
N VAL A 395 -14.82 40.24 3.74
CA VAL A 395 -13.59 39.46 3.51
C VAL A 395 -13.22 38.54 4.69
N PRO A 396 -13.19 39.00 5.96
CA PRO A 396 -12.83 38.10 7.06
C PRO A 396 -13.83 36.96 7.26
N ARG A 397 -15.12 37.18 7.01
CA ARG A 397 -16.16 36.14 7.09
C ARG A 397 -15.99 35.11 5.97
N PHE A 398 -15.67 35.58 4.76
CA PHE A 398 -15.35 34.70 3.63
C PHE A 398 -14.12 33.83 3.92
N LEU A 399 -13.05 34.40 4.48
CA LEU A 399 -11.86 33.64 4.86
C LEU A 399 -12.15 32.64 5.99
N MET A 400 -12.93 33.03 7.01
CA MET A 400 -13.38 32.09 8.06
C MET A 400 -14.18 30.92 7.49
N CYS A 401 -15.03 31.14 6.48
CA CYS A 401 -15.72 30.02 5.82
C CYS A 401 -14.75 29.05 5.15
N ASN A 402 -13.71 29.54 4.47
CA ASN A 402 -12.70 28.68 3.86
C ASN A 402 -11.92 27.88 4.92
N LEU A 403 -11.54 28.54 6.02
CA LEU A 403 -10.84 27.89 7.14
C LEU A 403 -11.70 26.79 7.76
N SER A 404 -12.96 27.10 8.08
CA SER A 404 -13.88 26.10 8.63
C SER A 404 -14.19 24.96 7.67
N PHE A 405 -14.17 25.20 6.35
CA PHE A 405 -14.30 24.12 5.38
C PHE A 405 -13.07 23.19 5.38
N ALA A 406 -11.86 23.76 5.40
CA ALA A 406 -10.62 22.99 5.51
C ALA A 406 -10.61 22.13 6.79
N ASP A 407 -10.92 22.74 7.94
CA ASP A 407 -10.96 22.06 9.23
C ASP A 407 -12.10 21.02 9.33
N PHE A 408 -13.20 21.21 8.60
CA PHE A 408 -14.22 20.17 8.43
C PHE A 408 -13.69 18.97 7.64
N CYS A 409 -12.95 19.19 6.54
CA CYS A 409 -12.30 18.10 5.81
C CYS A 409 -11.29 17.34 6.68
N MET A 410 -10.57 18.03 7.58
CA MET A 410 -9.72 17.38 8.59
C MET A 410 -10.55 16.48 9.52
N GLY A 411 -11.75 16.94 9.91
CA GLY A 411 -12.73 16.13 10.63
C GLY A 411 -13.17 14.87 9.87
N LEU A 412 -13.41 14.96 8.56
CA LEU A 412 -13.74 13.78 7.73
C LEU A 412 -12.59 12.76 7.68
N TYR A 413 -11.35 13.24 7.54
CA TYR A 413 -10.17 12.38 7.63
C TYR A 413 -10.10 11.62 8.96
N LEU A 414 -10.23 12.34 10.09
CA LEU A 414 -10.22 11.69 11.41
C LEU A 414 -11.36 10.68 11.58
N LEU A 415 -12.52 10.94 10.97
CA LEU A 415 -13.68 10.05 11.07
C LEU A 415 -13.40 8.74 10.34
N LEU A 416 -12.81 8.82 9.14
CA LEU A 416 -12.42 7.64 8.37
C LEU A 416 -11.42 6.79 9.15
N ILE A 417 -10.37 7.40 9.69
CA ILE A 417 -9.35 6.70 10.47
C ILE A 417 -9.94 6.08 11.75
N ALA A 418 -10.74 6.83 12.50
CA ALA A 418 -11.37 6.33 13.73
C ALA A 418 -12.35 5.17 13.46
N SER A 419 -13.07 5.22 12.34
CA SER A 419 -14.02 4.18 11.95
C SER A 419 -13.31 2.86 11.62
N VAL A 420 -12.22 2.92 10.85
CA VAL A 420 -11.45 1.73 10.46
C VAL A 420 -10.67 1.15 11.65
N ASP A 421 -10.11 2.00 12.51
CA ASP A 421 -9.46 1.53 13.75
C ASP A 421 -10.45 0.78 14.65
N ALA A 422 -11.69 1.28 14.77
CA ALA A 422 -12.74 0.61 15.54
C ALA A 422 -13.15 -0.74 14.94
N GLN A 423 -13.25 -0.84 13.60
CA GLN A 423 -13.64 -2.08 12.91
C GLN A 423 -12.56 -3.16 12.92
N THR A 424 -11.30 -2.77 12.83
CA THR A 424 -10.16 -3.69 12.65
C THR A 424 -9.39 -3.99 13.94
N LYS A 425 -9.92 -3.54 15.10
CA LYS A 425 -9.25 -3.65 16.40
C LYS A 425 -8.75 -5.08 16.71
N GLY A 426 -7.46 -5.19 17.00
CA GLY A 426 -6.79 -6.46 17.32
C GLY A 426 -6.53 -7.38 16.13
N GLN A 427 -7.01 -7.01 14.95
CA GLN A 427 -6.89 -7.79 13.71
C GLN A 427 -6.50 -6.91 12.51
N TYR A 428 -5.91 -5.74 12.77
CA TYR A 428 -5.52 -4.81 11.72
C TYR A 428 -4.53 -5.44 10.74
N TYR A 429 -3.61 -6.30 11.20
CA TYR A 429 -2.64 -6.98 10.33
C TYR A 429 -3.31 -7.80 9.19
N ASN A 430 -4.51 -8.35 9.41
CA ASN A 430 -5.28 -9.08 8.38
C ASN A 430 -5.99 -8.15 7.37
N HIS A 431 -6.18 -6.88 7.74
CA HIS A 431 -6.89 -5.88 6.96
C HIS A 431 -5.96 -4.77 6.45
N ALA A 432 -4.69 -4.77 6.87
CA ALA A 432 -3.73 -3.71 6.61
C ALA A 432 -3.53 -3.49 5.11
N ILE A 433 -3.35 -4.58 4.34
CA ILE A 433 -3.13 -4.49 2.89
C ILE A 433 -4.40 -4.02 2.18
N ASP A 434 -5.58 -4.50 2.55
CA ASP A 434 -6.86 -4.03 1.98
C ASP A 434 -7.09 -2.55 2.26
N TRP A 435 -6.77 -2.08 3.48
CA TRP A 435 -6.88 -0.68 3.87
C TRP A 435 -5.87 0.19 3.12
N GLN A 436 -4.59 -0.13 3.22
CA GLN A 436 -3.49 0.65 2.64
C GLN A 436 -3.57 0.67 1.11
N THR A 437 -3.85 -0.45 0.44
CA THR A 437 -4.00 -0.50 -1.04
C THR A 437 -5.38 -0.06 -1.53
N GLY A 438 -6.33 0.15 -0.63
CA GLY A 438 -7.71 0.48 -0.95
C GLY A 438 -7.94 1.96 -1.25
N SER A 439 -9.12 2.26 -1.80
CA SER A 439 -9.58 3.64 -2.03
C SER A 439 -9.78 4.42 -0.73
N GLY A 440 -10.07 3.74 0.39
CA GLY A 440 -10.27 4.35 1.71
C GLY A 440 -9.05 5.11 2.21
N CYS A 441 -7.86 4.48 2.16
CA CYS A 441 -6.62 5.13 2.58
C CYS A 441 -6.23 6.28 1.63
N SER A 442 -6.45 6.09 0.33
CA SER A 442 -6.24 7.15 -0.67
C SER A 442 -7.11 8.38 -0.41
N ALA A 443 -8.40 8.18 -0.08
CA ALA A 443 -9.32 9.26 0.28
C ALA A 443 -8.91 9.94 1.59
N ALA A 444 -8.53 9.17 2.61
CA ALA A 444 -8.03 9.70 3.88
C ALA A 444 -6.78 10.58 3.66
N GLY A 445 -5.81 10.09 2.87
CA GLY A 445 -4.60 10.81 2.49
C GLY A 445 -4.87 12.11 1.72
N PHE A 446 -5.81 12.08 0.78
CA PHE A 446 -6.27 13.29 0.10
C PHE A 446 -6.84 14.31 1.08
N PHE A 447 -7.80 13.91 1.94
CA PHE A 447 -8.46 14.83 2.86
C PHE A 447 -7.50 15.45 3.87
N THR A 448 -6.57 14.68 4.43
CA THR A 448 -5.62 15.21 5.42
C THR A 448 -4.68 16.25 4.82
N VAL A 449 -4.10 15.98 3.64
CA VAL A 449 -3.19 16.93 2.96
C VAL A 449 -3.96 18.14 2.44
N PHE A 450 -5.10 17.92 1.78
CA PHE A 450 -5.93 19.02 1.29
C PHE A 450 -6.36 19.96 2.43
N ALA A 451 -6.84 19.38 3.54
CA ALA A 451 -7.30 20.14 4.69
C ALA A 451 -6.16 20.94 5.35
N SER A 452 -5.00 20.32 5.56
CA SER A 452 -3.87 21.00 6.20
C SER A 452 -3.33 22.15 5.36
N GLU A 453 -3.11 21.90 4.07
CA GLU A 453 -2.55 22.91 3.16
C GLU A 453 -3.53 24.07 2.95
N LEU A 454 -4.84 23.78 2.80
CA LEU A 454 -5.85 24.83 2.66
C LEU A 454 -5.99 25.64 3.96
N SER A 455 -5.89 24.98 5.11
CA SER A 455 -5.95 25.63 6.44
C SER A 455 -4.75 26.58 6.62
N VAL A 456 -3.51 26.11 6.39
CA VAL A 456 -2.29 26.94 6.48
C VAL A 456 -2.32 28.11 5.50
N TYR A 457 -2.72 27.86 4.25
CA TYR A 457 -2.87 28.92 3.25
C TYR A 457 -3.90 29.96 3.70
N THR A 458 -5.07 29.52 4.18
CA THR A 458 -6.13 30.42 4.64
C THR A 458 -5.70 31.22 5.88
N LEU A 459 -5.02 30.60 6.84
CA LEU A 459 -4.46 31.27 8.02
C LEU A 459 -3.45 32.36 7.65
N THR A 460 -2.61 32.09 6.64
CA THR A 460 -1.66 33.07 6.09
C THR A 460 -2.39 34.26 5.48
N VAL A 461 -3.42 34.01 4.66
CA VAL A 461 -4.23 35.06 4.03
C VAL A 461 -5.02 35.87 5.07
N ILE A 462 -5.59 35.22 6.08
CA ILE A 462 -6.24 35.90 7.22
C ILE A 462 -5.24 36.84 7.88
N THR A 463 -4.03 36.36 8.17
CA THR A 463 -3.01 37.17 8.86
C THR A 463 -2.56 38.37 8.01
N LEU A 464 -2.35 38.17 6.71
CA LEU A 464 -2.00 39.24 5.76
C LEU A 464 -3.12 40.28 5.62
N GLU A 465 -4.38 39.84 5.52
CA GLU A 465 -5.55 40.75 5.49
C GLU A 465 -5.60 41.58 6.76
N ARG A 466 -5.37 40.96 7.93
CA ARG A 466 -5.38 41.65 9.21
C ARG A 466 -4.25 42.66 9.33
N TRP A 467 -3.04 42.28 8.95
CA TRP A 467 -1.90 43.19 8.91
C TRP A 467 -2.19 44.40 8.01
N HIS A 468 -2.61 44.15 6.77
CA HIS A 468 -2.94 45.20 5.82
C HIS A 468 -4.03 46.14 6.35
N THR A 469 -5.12 45.59 6.88
CA THR A 469 -6.24 46.39 7.42
C THR A 469 -5.83 47.26 8.62
N ILE A 470 -4.90 46.79 9.47
CA ILE A 470 -4.42 47.55 10.63
C ILE A 470 -3.41 48.63 10.19
N THR A 471 -2.42 48.26 9.37
CA THR A 471 -1.38 49.19 8.92
C THR A 471 -1.93 50.31 8.03
N TYR A 472 -2.91 50.01 7.18
CA TYR A 472 -3.53 50.99 6.28
C TYR A 472 -4.92 51.46 6.74
N ALA A 473 -5.22 51.37 8.04
CA ALA A 473 -6.54 51.70 8.60
C ALA A 473 -7.04 53.11 8.24
N ILE A 474 -6.11 54.07 8.10
CA ILE A 474 -6.40 55.49 7.81
C ILE A 474 -6.72 55.71 6.32
N GLN A 475 -6.22 54.86 5.41
CA GLN A 475 -6.43 54.98 3.97
C GLN A 475 -7.65 54.13 3.53
N LEU A 476 -8.85 54.73 3.56
CA LEU A 476 -10.10 54.02 3.26
C LEU A 476 -10.14 53.37 1.87
N ASP A 477 -9.40 53.90 0.89
CA ASP A 477 -9.43 53.44 -0.50
C ASP A 477 -8.66 52.13 -0.76
N GLN A 478 -7.76 51.75 0.15
CA GLN A 478 -6.92 50.56 -0.02
C GLN A 478 -7.52 49.28 0.58
N LYS A 479 -8.75 49.31 1.11
CA LYS A 479 -9.37 48.13 1.75
C LYS A 479 -9.46 46.94 0.79
N LEU A 480 -8.97 45.79 1.24
CA LEU A 480 -9.08 44.54 0.50
C LEU A 480 -10.57 44.18 0.37
N ARG A 481 -11.07 44.19 -0.87
CA ARG A 481 -12.47 43.89 -1.19
C ARG A 481 -12.61 42.40 -1.51
N LEU A 482 -13.83 41.88 -1.36
CA LEU A 482 -14.15 40.48 -1.65
C LEU A 482 -13.73 40.06 -3.07
N LYS A 483 -13.83 40.97 -4.05
CA LYS A 483 -13.35 40.75 -5.44
C LYS A 483 -11.87 40.38 -5.56
N HIS A 484 -11.02 40.80 -4.61
CA HIS A 484 -9.61 40.43 -4.58
C HIS A 484 -9.39 39.15 -3.75
N ALA A 485 -10.17 38.97 -2.69
CA ALA A 485 -10.05 37.78 -1.83
C ALA A 485 -10.45 36.47 -2.54
N ILE A 486 -11.46 36.52 -3.41
CA ILE A 486 -11.93 35.34 -4.16
C ILE A 486 -10.81 34.72 -5.03
N PRO A 487 -10.16 35.44 -5.96
CA PRO A 487 -9.09 34.84 -6.78
C PRO A 487 -7.90 34.38 -5.95
N VAL A 488 -7.54 35.09 -4.87
CA VAL A 488 -6.48 34.66 -3.94
C VAL A 488 -6.81 33.31 -3.30
N MET A 489 -8.06 33.12 -2.86
CA MET A 489 -8.49 31.84 -2.30
C MET A 489 -8.64 30.75 -3.36
N LEU A 490 -9.11 31.07 -4.58
CA LEU A 490 -9.14 30.09 -5.68
C LEU A 490 -7.73 29.57 -5.99
N GLY A 491 -6.71 30.42 -5.94
CA GLY A 491 -5.30 30.00 -6.04
C GLY A 491 -4.90 29.02 -4.92
N GLY A 492 -5.32 29.30 -3.67
CA GLY A 492 -5.11 28.39 -2.54
C GLY A 492 -5.80 27.04 -2.71
N TRP A 493 -7.05 27.04 -3.17
CA TRP A 493 -7.78 25.81 -3.50
C TRP A 493 -7.08 24.98 -4.56
N LEU A 494 -6.67 25.60 -5.68
CA LEU A 494 -5.93 24.92 -6.73
C LEU A 494 -4.60 24.35 -6.22
N PHE A 495 -3.88 25.11 -5.41
CA PHE A 495 -2.63 24.68 -4.77
C PHE A 495 -2.85 23.47 -3.84
N SER A 496 -3.77 23.55 -2.89
CA SER A 496 -4.02 22.49 -1.92
C SER A 496 -4.55 21.22 -2.59
N THR A 497 -5.41 21.36 -3.59
CA THR A 497 -5.88 20.21 -4.40
C THR A 497 -4.74 19.60 -5.20
N LEU A 498 -3.88 20.40 -5.84
CA LEU A 498 -2.73 19.89 -6.58
C LEU A 498 -1.82 19.06 -5.66
N ILE A 499 -1.39 19.62 -4.53
CA ILE A 499 -0.52 18.92 -3.57
C ILE A 499 -1.16 17.63 -3.06
N ALA A 500 -2.47 17.64 -2.75
CA ALA A 500 -3.18 16.43 -2.30
C ALA A 500 -3.39 15.37 -3.39
N VAL A 501 -3.38 15.74 -4.68
CA VAL A 501 -3.53 14.81 -5.81
C VAL A 501 -2.19 14.18 -6.21
N LEU A 502 -1.05 14.86 -5.99
CA LEU A 502 0.27 14.35 -6.41
C LEU A 502 0.58 12.92 -5.89
N PRO A 503 0.33 12.56 -4.62
CA PRO A 503 0.54 11.18 -4.16
C PRO A 503 -0.44 10.16 -4.74
N LEU A 504 -1.59 10.59 -5.28
CA LEU A 504 -2.54 9.70 -5.96
C LEU A 504 -2.09 9.32 -7.39
N VAL A 505 -1.26 10.16 -8.01
CA VAL A 505 -0.72 9.94 -9.37
C VAL A 505 0.72 9.39 -9.36
N GLY A 506 1.22 8.96 -8.19
CA GLY A 506 2.50 8.26 -8.06
C GLY A 506 3.72 9.13 -7.76
N VAL A 507 3.54 10.41 -7.41
CA VAL A 507 4.66 11.29 -6.99
C VAL A 507 5.13 10.94 -5.56
N SER A 508 4.21 10.49 -4.73
CA SER A 508 4.49 9.93 -3.41
C SER A 508 3.46 8.83 -3.16
N ASN A 509 3.33 8.35 -1.93
CA ASN A 509 2.43 7.25 -1.62
C ASN A 509 1.75 7.42 -0.26
N TYR A 510 0.41 7.43 -0.24
CA TYR A 510 -0.38 7.40 1.00
C TYR A 510 -0.43 6.01 1.64
N MET A 511 -0.08 4.96 0.92
CA MET A 511 -0.25 3.57 1.34
C MET A 511 0.86 3.07 2.29
N LYS A 512 1.96 3.84 2.46
CA LYS A 512 3.15 3.39 3.21
C LYS A 512 2.90 3.24 4.73
N VAL A 513 2.05 4.09 5.31
CA VAL A 513 1.74 4.09 6.76
C VAL A 513 0.25 3.88 7.02
N SER A 514 -0.11 3.29 8.17
CA SER A 514 -1.51 2.97 8.51
C SER A 514 -2.45 4.19 8.58
N ILE A 515 -1.92 5.37 8.88
CA ILE A 515 -2.67 6.65 8.99
C ILE A 515 -2.76 7.42 7.66
N CYS A 516 -2.28 6.84 6.56
CA CYS A 516 -2.45 7.39 5.21
C CYS A 516 -1.80 8.75 4.95
N LEU A 517 -0.70 9.07 5.64
CA LEU A 517 0.11 10.26 5.38
C LEU A 517 1.25 9.95 4.39
N PRO A 518 1.65 10.91 3.54
CA PRO A 518 2.74 10.72 2.59
C PRO A 518 4.08 10.82 3.35
N MET A 519 4.56 9.68 3.85
CA MET A 519 5.79 9.57 4.65
C MET A 519 6.90 8.79 3.92
N ASP A 520 6.75 8.55 2.63
CA ASP A 520 7.73 7.83 1.81
C ASP A 520 8.96 8.71 1.50
N VAL A 521 10.13 8.26 1.97
CA VAL A 521 11.44 8.90 1.75
C VAL A 521 12.44 7.99 1.04
N GLU A 522 11.97 6.85 0.51
CA GLU A 522 12.81 5.88 -0.19
C GLU A 522 13.12 6.36 -1.62
N SER A 523 12.08 6.79 -2.33
CA SER A 523 12.21 7.43 -3.65
C SER A 523 12.68 8.89 -3.51
N THR A 524 13.59 9.31 -4.39
CA THR A 524 14.05 10.70 -4.47
C THR A 524 12.90 11.66 -4.78
N LEU A 525 11.93 11.22 -5.58
CA LEU A 525 10.78 12.01 -5.99
C LEU A 525 9.80 12.22 -4.82
N SER A 526 9.53 11.17 -4.04
CA SER A 526 8.75 11.25 -2.79
C SER A 526 9.44 12.15 -1.76
N GLN A 527 10.77 12.04 -1.62
CA GLN A 527 11.57 12.87 -0.70
C GLN A 527 11.50 14.36 -1.05
N VAL A 528 11.66 14.72 -2.33
CA VAL A 528 11.56 16.12 -2.79
C VAL A 528 10.15 16.67 -2.56
N TYR A 529 9.11 15.86 -2.80
CA TYR A 529 7.72 16.25 -2.52
C TYR A 529 7.49 16.59 -1.04
N ILE A 530 7.90 15.71 -0.12
CA ILE A 530 7.76 15.93 1.33
C ILE A 530 8.54 17.17 1.76
N LEU A 531 9.79 17.31 1.31
CA LEU A 531 10.62 18.46 1.63
C LEU A 531 10.00 19.78 1.13
N THR A 532 9.40 19.77 -0.06
CA THR A 532 8.72 20.94 -0.64
C THR A 532 7.56 21.39 0.24
N ILE A 533 6.70 20.46 0.68
CA ILE A 533 5.58 20.76 1.60
C ILE A 533 6.09 21.34 2.92
N LEU A 534 7.11 20.72 3.51
CA LEU A 534 7.68 21.17 4.77
C LEU A 534 8.25 22.59 4.65
N ILE A 535 8.99 22.89 3.58
CA ILE A 535 9.53 24.22 3.32
C ILE A 535 8.41 25.24 3.14
N LEU A 536 7.36 24.92 2.38
CA LEU A 536 6.23 25.83 2.18
C LEU A 536 5.51 26.14 3.50
N ASN A 537 5.30 25.14 4.35
CA ASN A 537 4.70 25.33 5.67
C ASN A 537 5.59 26.16 6.61
N VAL A 538 6.91 25.95 6.60
CA VAL A 538 7.87 26.80 7.33
C VAL A 538 7.85 28.25 6.80
N MET A 539 7.78 28.45 5.49
CA MET A 539 7.67 29.78 4.88
C MET A 539 6.37 30.49 5.27
N ALA A 540 5.24 29.78 5.25
CA ALA A 540 3.96 30.30 5.72
C ALA A 540 4.04 30.72 7.19
N PHE A 541 4.65 29.90 8.04
CA PHE A 541 4.88 30.22 9.45
C PHE A 541 5.72 31.50 9.63
N ILE A 542 6.82 31.65 8.89
CA ILE A 542 7.67 32.85 8.94
C ILE A 542 6.87 34.11 8.52
N ILE A 543 6.06 34.01 7.46
CA ILE A 543 5.20 35.12 7.01
C ILE A 543 4.20 35.50 8.10
N ILE A 544 3.55 34.51 8.73
CA ILE A 544 2.62 34.72 9.84
C ILE A 544 3.31 35.45 10.99
N CYS A 545 4.48 34.97 11.44
CA CYS A 545 5.27 35.61 12.48
C CYS A 545 5.65 37.06 12.13
N ALA A 546 6.16 37.31 10.92
CA ALA A 546 6.55 38.64 10.48
C ALA A 546 5.35 39.60 10.45
N CYS A 547 4.21 39.17 9.92
CA CYS A 547 2.98 39.96 9.91
C CYS A 547 2.53 40.33 11.32
N TYR A 548 2.57 39.38 12.26
CA TYR A 548 2.16 39.64 13.63
C TYR A 548 3.13 40.55 14.39
N ILE A 549 4.43 40.43 14.18
CA ILE A 549 5.42 41.38 14.72
C ILE A 549 5.10 42.80 14.23
N LYS A 550 4.78 42.95 12.93
CA LYS A 550 4.39 44.26 12.37
C LYS A 550 3.06 44.78 12.94
N ILE A 551 2.07 43.91 13.15
CA ILE A 551 0.80 44.26 13.82
C ILE A 551 1.06 44.73 15.26
N TYR A 552 1.92 44.03 16.00
CA TYR A 552 2.25 44.38 17.38
C TYR A 552 2.83 45.80 17.48
N PHE A 553 3.82 46.12 16.64
CA PHE A 553 4.38 47.48 16.59
C PHE A 553 3.36 48.51 16.10
N ALA A 554 2.54 48.20 15.10
CA ALA A 554 1.52 49.11 14.61
C ALA A 554 0.47 49.48 15.67
N VAL A 555 0.10 48.54 16.55
CA VAL A 555 -0.85 48.78 17.66
C VAL A 555 -0.20 49.56 18.82
N GLN A 556 1.12 49.46 18.99
CA GLN A 556 1.86 50.23 19.99
C GLN A 556 2.20 51.66 19.56
N ASN A 557 2.14 51.95 18.26
CA ASN A 557 2.38 53.30 17.75
C ASN A 557 1.28 54.26 18.24
N PRO A 558 1.63 55.33 18.99
CA PRO A 558 0.66 56.24 19.58
C PRO A 558 -0.06 57.16 18.57
N GLU A 559 0.45 57.29 17.35
CA GLU A 559 -0.13 58.13 16.29
C GLU A 559 -1.40 57.53 15.67
N LEU A 560 -1.50 56.20 15.61
CA LEU A 560 -2.79 55.53 15.44
C LEU A 560 -3.48 55.66 16.79
N MET A 561 -4.67 56.25 16.88
CA MET A 561 -5.50 56.16 18.09
C MET A 561 -5.89 54.69 18.33
N ALA A 562 -4.96 53.87 18.82
CA ALA A 562 -5.16 52.48 19.16
C ALA A 562 -6.07 52.47 20.39
N THR A 563 -7.35 52.23 20.14
CA THR A 563 -8.32 52.13 21.22
C THR A 563 -7.98 50.91 22.07
N ASN A 564 -8.36 50.89 23.35
CA ASN A 564 -8.30 49.69 24.20
C ASN A 564 -8.98 48.43 23.60
N LYS A 565 -9.74 48.59 22.51
CA LYS A 565 -10.29 47.47 21.73
C LYS A 565 -9.21 46.79 20.89
N ASP A 566 -8.26 47.54 20.33
CA ASP A 566 -7.23 47.05 19.42
C ASP A 566 -6.19 46.19 20.16
N THR A 567 -5.81 46.57 21.39
CA THR A 567 -4.93 45.75 22.25
C THR A 567 -5.55 44.42 22.67
N LYS A 568 -6.86 44.38 22.95
CA LYS A 568 -7.60 43.14 23.24
C LYS A 568 -7.69 42.23 22.02
N ILE A 569 -7.82 42.81 20.82
CA ILE A 569 -7.81 42.06 19.56
C ILE A 569 -6.42 41.47 19.30
N ALA A 570 -5.35 42.26 19.50
CA ALA A 570 -3.97 41.80 19.36
C ALA A 570 -3.61 40.65 20.34
N LYS A 571 -4.05 40.71 21.60
CA LYS A 571 -3.87 39.60 22.55
C LYS A 571 -4.57 38.31 22.11
N LYS A 572 -5.81 38.42 21.61
CA LYS A 572 -6.53 37.27 21.06
C LYS A 572 -5.80 36.68 19.86
N MET A 573 -5.25 37.53 19.00
CA MET A 573 -4.43 37.14 17.86
C MET A 573 -3.13 36.42 18.26
N ALA A 574 -2.43 36.88 19.31
CA ALA A 574 -1.22 36.22 19.79
C ALA A 574 -1.47 34.79 20.31
N VAL A 575 -2.62 34.54 20.95
CA VAL A 575 -3.01 33.19 21.38
C VAL A 575 -3.14 32.24 20.19
N LEU A 576 -3.63 32.72 19.04
CA LEU A 576 -3.76 31.94 17.79
C LEU A 576 -2.40 31.40 17.33
N ILE A 577 -1.39 32.29 17.31
CA ILE A 577 -0.03 31.96 16.88
C ILE A 577 0.56 30.92 17.83
N PHE A 578 0.41 31.14 19.14
CA PHE A 578 0.95 30.23 20.13
C PHE A 578 0.35 28.84 19.99
N THR A 579 -0.98 28.73 19.85
CA THR A 579 -1.64 27.44 19.66
C THR A 579 -1.24 26.76 18.35
N ASP A 580 -1.20 27.51 17.24
CA ASP A 580 -0.81 26.99 15.92
C ASP A 580 0.66 26.53 15.92
N PHE A 581 1.56 27.35 16.45
CA PHE A 581 2.97 27.04 16.61
C PHE A 581 3.21 25.82 17.50
N THR A 582 2.59 25.76 18.68
CA THR A 582 2.76 24.62 19.59
C THR A 582 2.26 23.31 18.96
N CYS A 583 1.24 23.37 18.11
CA CYS A 583 0.75 22.20 17.38
C CYS A 583 1.68 21.81 16.21
N MET A 584 2.18 22.77 15.43
CA MET A 584 2.90 22.52 14.18
C MET A 584 4.42 22.36 14.33
N ALA A 585 5.05 23.00 15.32
CA ALA A 585 6.50 23.02 15.45
C ALA A 585 7.11 21.63 15.72
N PRO A 586 6.57 20.80 16.65
CA PRO A 586 7.13 19.47 16.88
C PRO A 586 6.95 18.58 15.63
N ILE A 587 5.82 18.69 14.93
CA ILE A 587 5.54 17.91 13.72
C ILE A 587 6.56 18.25 12.63
N SER A 588 6.77 19.55 12.40
CA SER A 588 7.73 20.02 11.39
C SER A 588 9.16 19.58 11.73
N PHE A 589 9.57 19.67 12.99
CA PHE A 589 10.90 19.26 13.43
C PHE A 589 11.18 17.77 13.18
N PHE A 590 10.26 16.89 13.60
CA PHE A 590 10.43 15.45 13.39
C PHE A 590 10.27 15.05 11.93
N ALA A 591 9.39 15.71 11.17
CA ALA A 591 9.21 15.45 9.75
C ALA A 591 10.46 15.85 8.93
N ILE A 592 11.10 16.98 9.25
CA ILE A 592 12.36 17.39 8.62
C ILE A 592 13.48 16.38 8.93
N SER A 593 13.60 15.97 10.21
CA SER A 593 14.60 14.97 10.62
C SER A 593 14.42 13.64 9.87
N ALA A 594 13.17 13.19 9.73
CA ALA A 594 12.83 12.00 8.94
C ALA A 594 13.13 12.18 7.44
N ALA A 595 12.86 13.35 6.85
CA ALA A 595 13.16 13.66 5.45
C ALA A 595 14.66 13.63 5.13
N PHE A 596 15.53 13.91 6.11
CA PHE A 596 16.99 13.75 6.01
C PHE A 596 17.49 12.34 6.32
N LYS A 597 16.60 11.34 6.40
CA LYS A 597 16.92 9.95 6.75
C LYS A 597 17.51 9.76 8.15
N VAL A 598 17.22 10.68 9.08
CA VAL A 598 17.58 10.59 10.50
C VAL A 598 16.30 10.66 11.36
N PRO A 599 15.45 9.62 11.36
CA PRO A 599 14.22 9.63 12.15
C PRO A 599 14.54 9.60 13.65
N LEU A 600 14.32 10.73 14.33
CA LEU A 600 14.49 10.85 15.79
C LEU A 600 13.33 10.25 16.59
N ILE A 601 12.21 9.95 15.94
CA ILE A 601 11.00 9.39 16.53
C ILE A 601 10.51 8.19 15.70
N THR A 602 10.07 7.14 16.38
CA THR A 602 9.48 5.97 15.72
C THR A 602 8.07 6.32 15.20
N VAL A 603 7.59 5.60 14.19
CA VAL A 603 6.25 5.83 13.62
C VAL A 603 5.15 5.62 14.67
N THR A 604 5.31 4.65 15.56
CA THR A 604 4.39 4.45 16.70
C THR A 604 4.28 5.69 17.57
N ASN A 605 5.40 6.33 17.90
CA ASN A 605 5.40 7.54 18.72
C ASN A 605 4.97 8.78 17.92
N SER A 606 5.25 8.84 16.61
CA SER A 606 4.79 9.94 15.76
C SER A 606 3.27 9.94 15.59
N LYS A 607 2.59 8.80 15.70
CA LYS A 607 1.11 8.74 15.74
C LYS A 607 0.52 9.58 16.87
N VAL A 608 1.16 9.58 18.05
CA VAL A 608 0.71 10.43 19.17
C VAL A 608 0.76 11.90 18.74
N LEU A 609 1.84 12.33 18.09
CA LEU A 609 1.99 13.70 17.63
C LEU A 609 0.98 14.06 16.52
N LEU A 610 0.82 13.18 15.54
CA LEU A 610 0.00 13.39 14.34
C LEU A 610 -1.51 13.20 14.57
N VAL A 611 -1.91 12.50 15.62
CA VAL A 611 -3.33 12.33 15.96
C VAL A 611 -3.76 13.29 17.08
N LEU A 612 -2.85 13.62 18.01
CA LEU A 612 -3.17 14.56 19.09
C LEU A 612 -2.95 16.01 18.67
N PHE A 613 -1.75 16.40 18.27
CA PHE A 613 -1.41 17.82 18.11
C PHE A 613 -1.77 18.35 16.73
N TYR A 614 -1.53 17.56 15.69
CA TYR A 614 -1.81 17.97 14.31
C TYR A 614 -3.27 18.40 14.08
N PRO A 615 -4.30 17.69 14.57
CA PRO A 615 -5.68 18.08 14.33
C PRO A 615 -6.25 19.04 15.39
N VAL A 616 -5.55 19.25 16.51
CA VAL A 616 -6.03 20.14 17.59
C VAL A 616 -6.22 21.57 17.11
N ASN A 617 -5.40 22.02 16.15
CA ASN A 617 -5.56 23.34 15.54
C ASN A 617 -6.95 23.51 14.89
N SER A 618 -7.40 22.49 14.15
CA SER A 618 -8.72 22.47 13.49
C SER A 618 -9.90 22.50 14.45
N CYS A 619 -9.72 22.00 15.69
CA CYS A 619 -10.72 22.11 16.75
C CYS A 619 -10.67 23.45 17.46
N ALA A 620 -9.48 24.04 17.62
CA ALA A 620 -9.29 25.33 18.30
C ALA A 620 -9.74 26.52 17.44
N ASN A 621 -9.52 26.46 16.12
CA ASN A 621 -9.81 27.52 15.16
C ASN A 621 -11.25 28.10 15.26
N PRO A 622 -12.33 27.28 15.32
CA PRO A 622 -13.68 27.79 15.55
C PRO A 622 -13.81 28.70 16.78
N PHE A 623 -13.24 28.29 17.92
CA PHE A 623 -13.33 29.04 19.17
C PHE A 623 -12.56 30.36 19.09
N LEU A 624 -11.38 30.24 18.52
CA LEU A 624 -10.38 31.27 18.40
C LEU A 624 -10.76 32.37 17.39
N TYR A 625 -11.25 32.01 16.20
CA TYR A 625 -11.59 32.93 15.12
C TYR A 625 -13.06 33.36 15.09
N ALA A 626 -14.00 32.49 15.50
CA ALA A 626 -15.43 32.69 15.27
C ALA A 626 -16.24 32.78 16.58
N ILE A 627 -16.34 31.68 17.34
CA ILE A 627 -17.34 31.49 18.41
C ILE A 627 -17.20 32.54 19.52
N PHE A 628 -15.98 32.95 19.88
CA PHE A 628 -15.76 33.99 20.90
C PHE A 628 -15.84 35.44 20.38
N THR A 629 -16.25 35.64 19.12
CA THR A 629 -16.51 36.98 18.60
C THR A 629 -17.94 37.41 18.89
N LYS A 630 -18.12 38.66 19.33
CA LYS A 630 -19.46 39.23 19.60
C LYS A 630 -20.37 39.21 18.36
N ALA A 631 -19.78 39.35 17.18
CA ALA A 631 -20.49 39.32 15.91
C ALA A 631 -21.06 37.93 15.61
N PHE A 632 -20.27 36.86 15.83
CA PHE A 632 -20.74 35.49 15.65
C PHE A 632 -21.80 35.12 16.69
N GLN A 633 -21.56 35.43 17.97
CA GLN A 633 -22.54 35.16 19.04
C GLN A 633 -23.90 35.80 18.73
N ARG A 634 -23.90 37.04 18.25
CA ARG A 634 -25.13 37.70 17.79
C ARG A 634 -25.81 36.90 16.69
N ASP A 635 -25.10 36.58 15.61
CA ASP A 635 -25.66 35.91 14.44
C ASP A 635 -26.17 34.50 14.81
N PHE A 636 -25.47 33.79 15.69
CA PHE A 636 -25.87 32.49 16.25
C PHE A 636 -27.18 32.58 17.04
N PHE A 637 -27.31 33.52 17.99
CA PHE A 637 -28.56 33.69 18.75
C PHE A 637 -29.72 34.16 17.88
N LEU A 638 -29.47 35.02 16.88
CA LEU A 638 -30.49 35.41 15.90
C LEU A 638 -30.97 34.22 15.08
N LEU A 639 -30.08 33.28 14.73
CA LEU A 639 -30.43 32.06 14.01
C LEU A 639 -31.22 31.08 14.90
N LEU A 640 -30.76 30.83 16.13
CA LEU A 640 -31.49 30.01 17.11
C LEU A 640 -32.91 30.53 17.35
N SER A 641 -33.10 31.86 17.36
CA SER A 641 -34.44 32.45 17.51
C SER A 641 -35.42 32.09 16.39
N LYS A 642 -34.91 31.77 15.18
CA LYS A 642 -35.75 31.29 14.07
C LYS A 642 -36.23 29.85 14.30
N PHE A 643 -35.43 29.03 14.99
CA PHE A 643 -35.79 27.66 15.38
C PHE A 643 -36.57 27.60 16.70
N GLY A 644 -36.91 28.75 17.29
CA GLY A 644 -37.69 28.84 18.53
C GLY A 644 -36.86 28.94 19.81
N CYS A 645 -35.53 28.77 19.76
CA CYS A 645 -34.64 28.79 20.93
C CYS A 645 -34.03 30.19 21.18
N CYS A 646 -33.72 30.52 22.43
CA CYS A 646 -33.01 31.75 22.83
C CYS A 646 -33.62 33.09 22.34
N LYS A 647 -34.95 33.18 22.16
CA LYS A 647 -35.65 34.39 21.67
C LYS A 647 -35.29 35.65 22.46
N TYR A 648 -35.19 35.55 23.79
CA TYR A 648 -34.82 36.67 24.66
C TYR A 648 -33.43 37.26 24.36
N ARG A 649 -32.40 36.41 24.22
CA ARG A 649 -31.05 36.88 23.86
C ARG A 649 -31.03 37.50 22.46
N ALA A 650 -31.76 36.93 21.51
CA ALA A 650 -31.88 37.48 20.17
C ALA A 650 -32.56 38.86 20.17
N GLU A 651 -33.60 39.07 20.97
CA GLU A 651 -34.25 40.36 21.16
C GLU A 651 -33.33 41.40 21.81
N LEU A 652 -32.53 41.02 22.81
CA LEU A 652 -31.50 41.90 23.39
C LEU A 652 -30.49 42.38 22.34
N TYR A 653 -30.07 41.51 21.43
CA TYR A 653 -29.20 41.89 20.32
C TYR A 653 -29.91 42.80 19.30
N ARG A 654 -31.18 42.51 18.94
CA ARG A 654 -31.98 43.40 18.07
C ARG A 654 -32.18 44.79 18.68
N ARG A 655 -32.44 44.88 19.99
CA ARG A 655 -32.62 46.15 20.70
C ARG A 655 -31.34 46.99 20.74
N LYS A 656 -30.15 46.37 20.85
CA LYS A 656 -28.87 47.10 20.81
C LYS A 656 -28.62 47.76 19.44
N ASP A 657 -28.95 47.09 18.34
CA ASP A 657 -28.87 47.69 17.00
C ASP A 657 -29.87 48.85 16.85
N PHE A 658 -31.09 48.71 17.40
CA PHE A 658 -32.10 49.78 17.36
C PHE A 658 -31.71 51.00 18.20
N SER A 659 -31.09 50.80 19.38
CA SER A 659 -30.60 51.88 20.23
C SER A 659 -29.47 52.69 19.55
N ALA A 660 -28.54 52.00 18.86
CA ALA A 660 -27.50 52.66 18.08
C ALA A 660 -28.05 53.42 16.87
N TYR A 661 -29.11 52.93 16.24
CA TYR A 661 -29.80 53.62 15.15
C TYR A 661 -30.54 54.88 15.65
N ILE A 662 -31.24 54.80 16.79
CA ILE A 662 -31.91 55.97 17.41
C ILE A 662 -30.88 57.02 17.86
N SER A 663 -29.73 56.62 18.42
CA SER A 663 -28.69 57.59 18.78
C SER A 663 -28.09 58.28 17.55
N ASN A 664 -27.93 57.59 16.42
CA ASN A 664 -27.45 58.19 15.18
C ASN A 664 -28.51 59.08 14.51
N CYS A 665 -29.80 58.73 14.57
CA CYS A 665 -30.87 59.62 14.13
C CYS A 665 -30.97 60.89 15.00
N LYS A 666 -30.71 60.81 16.31
CA LYS A 666 -30.61 62.00 17.18
C LYS A 666 -29.42 62.89 16.81
N ASN A 667 -28.31 62.30 16.35
CA ASN A 667 -27.11 63.05 15.97
C ASN A 667 -27.14 63.54 14.51
N GLY A 668 -28.09 63.09 13.68
CA GLY A 668 -28.25 63.50 12.29
C GLY A 668 -29.05 64.80 12.08
N PHE A 669 -29.68 65.33 13.13
CA PHE A 669 -30.38 66.63 13.11
C PHE A 669 -29.68 67.64 14.02
N THR A 670 -28.42 67.94 13.72
CA THR A 670 -27.76 69.15 14.22
C THR A 670 -27.06 69.86 13.07
N GLY A 671 -27.78 70.03 11.96
CA GLY A 671 -27.28 70.68 10.76
C GLY A 671 -28.20 71.82 10.32
N SER A 672 -27.69 73.05 10.46
CA SER A 672 -28.05 74.23 9.67
C SER A 672 -29.21 75.12 10.16
N ASN A 673 -28.78 76.17 10.88
CA ASN A 673 -28.95 77.59 10.55
C ASN A 673 -30.35 78.23 10.43
N LYS A 674 -30.49 79.25 11.28
CA LYS A 674 -31.14 80.56 11.10
C LYS A 674 -32.67 80.61 11.18
N PRO A 675 -33.23 81.61 11.90
CA PRO A 675 -34.65 81.71 12.13
C PRO A 675 -35.32 82.47 10.99
N SER A 676 -36.33 81.86 10.37
CA SER A 676 -37.35 82.62 9.65
C SER A 676 -38.72 82.11 10.05
N ARG A 677 -39.55 83.05 10.49
CA ARG A 677 -40.96 82.89 10.84
C ARG A 677 -41.76 82.23 9.70
N SER A 678 -42.86 81.61 10.15
CA SER A 678 -44.09 81.24 9.43
C SER A 678 -44.06 80.07 8.44
N THR A 679 -44.66 78.97 8.95
CA THR A 679 -45.61 78.09 8.25
C THR A 679 -45.06 77.18 7.16
N PHE A 680 -44.78 75.91 7.50
CA PHE A 680 -45.32 74.78 6.74
C PHE A 680 -45.35 73.53 7.64
N LYS A 681 -46.57 73.08 7.94
CA LYS A 681 -46.86 71.75 8.46
C LYS A 681 -46.42 70.73 7.41
N LEU A 682 -45.50 69.85 7.74
CA LEU A 682 -45.49 68.52 7.14
C LEU A 682 -45.35 67.47 8.24
N THR A 683 -46.48 66.84 8.49
CA THR A 683 -46.72 65.60 9.20
C THR A 683 -45.93 64.42 8.65
N THR A 684 -45.90 63.34 9.45
CA THR A 684 -45.49 61.94 9.17
C THR A 684 -43.98 61.66 9.39
N LEU A 685 -43.54 60.61 10.10
CA LEU A 685 -44.14 59.33 10.43
C LEU A 685 -43.98 58.95 11.91
N GLN A 686 -45.06 58.40 12.48
CA GLN A 686 -45.07 57.52 13.65
C GLN A 686 -44.04 56.38 13.49
N CYS A 687 -43.04 56.31 14.37
CA CYS A 687 -42.46 55.02 14.75
C CYS A 687 -43.37 54.37 15.81
N GLN A 688 -44.54 53.90 15.38
CA GLN A 688 -45.31 52.89 16.09
C GLN A 688 -44.83 51.52 15.63
N TYR A 689 -44.04 50.83 16.46
CA TYR A 689 -44.04 49.37 16.43
C TYR A 689 -44.07 48.86 17.86
N SER A 690 -45.29 48.53 18.26
CA SER A 690 -45.66 47.80 19.47
C SER A 690 -45.03 46.40 19.41
N ALA A 691 -43.99 46.15 20.17
CA ALA A 691 -43.56 44.77 20.43
C ALA A 691 -44.39 44.24 21.60
N VAL A 692 -45.49 43.59 21.25
CA VAL A 692 -46.35 42.78 22.11
C VAL A 692 -45.47 41.82 22.92
N LEU A 693 -45.40 42.05 24.23
CA LEU A 693 -44.85 41.09 25.19
C LEU A 693 -45.89 39.99 25.36
N ASP A 694 -45.80 38.94 24.54
CA ASP A 694 -46.51 37.71 24.87
C ASP A 694 -45.76 37.00 26.00
N LYS A 695 -46.38 37.08 27.18
CA LYS A 695 -45.89 36.55 28.46
C LYS A 695 -46.03 35.02 28.49
N THR A 696 -45.28 34.30 27.68
CA THR A 696 -45.22 32.83 27.77
C THR A 696 -43.87 32.28 27.26
N CYS A 697 -42.81 32.48 28.04
CA CYS A 697 -41.77 31.44 28.19
C CYS A 697 -40.92 31.72 29.43
N TYR A 698 -41.36 31.17 30.55
CA TYR A 698 -40.59 31.05 31.78
C TYR A 698 -39.46 30.03 31.59
N LYS A 699 -38.29 30.33 32.20
CA LYS A 699 -37.19 29.43 32.60
C LYS A 699 -36.76 28.34 31.60
N GLU A 700 -35.87 28.72 30.67
CA GLU A 700 -34.68 27.94 30.24
C GLU A 700 -33.98 28.73 29.11
N CYS A 701 -33.01 29.60 29.45
CA CYS A 701 -31.86 30.08 28.62
C CYS A 701 -31.14 31.30 29.21
#